data_AF-K0RYY2-F1
#
_entry.id   AF-K0RYY2-F1
#
_cell.length_a   1.000
_cell.length_b   1.000
_cell.length_c   1.000
_cell.angle_alpha   90.00
_cell.angle_beta   90.00
_cell.angle_gamma   90.00
#
_symmetry.space_group_name_H-M   'P 1'
#
loop_
_entity.id
_entity.type
_entity.pdbx_description
1 polymer ?
#
loop_
_entity_poly.entity_id
_entity_poly.type
_entity_poly.pdbx_seq_one_letter_code
_entity_poly.pdbx_strand_id
1 'polypeptide(L)'
;EGLQSGGNGAAGAASSKDSDASFKRRLLDSFLDKRPSDLCSALPEPTPTALSLWSNFQADVFNSTQHAADQDYTFHDFTALLLHFMTPDRLQRSVKTLPLDWTPVGRSLAVVRRRLDAIRARADEYRSKNGLGADAPIPPDVWRGINDDKSLPRRLNVLVMGGSVTMGVVCHINPVTTQTGKYSRRNCAWPGRVARFLNGLLGHELVDFHTLALGGTNTESGVTMWDYALLPDVPYPDVVINAYATNDMHYNSVQEAIARNWTLGQSVFELGQSYVRQLMTPKQRCRHAPPLLIYLDDYLGNEQDEVMETLTSSQTINLLAGYYGVASMSYGDAVRDMVYGDNKEWWFSSHWFEGGKYQRAVHPHMGMHIAMVWVVAFNLLNLVTTYCSLPISTRSGQRIHSGNEKRSDGKWDYGYVPENGLPTLRASKQLEGGPAQKPRGLPPMLTQTLSLERISDVWREDISEDTHLWTTPSECQAQGHSSEGDDHEPLPKPCIYSWVANLERKLDNPKRLTDKIKPHMTSNEGWSAADDNNKLGWVPSGLGSKFTLEFKRINHEVRAVTWMIMRSYGEKWSDSRLKVDVYAGDELLKTEEVVGYHDKKTSETYNIKMKLARGVKAGEDVRIQLELVGGSTFKISGMAVCDH
;
A
#
# COMPACT_ATOMS: atom_id res chain seq x y z
N GLU A 1 -44.15 -47.62 47.98
CA GLU A 1 -44.03 -48.29 46.67
C GLU A 1 -43.49 -47.24 45.69
N GLY A 2 -42.27 -47.24 45.16
CA GLY A 2 -41.27 -48.29 44.94
C GLY A 2 -40.80 -48.14 43.49
N LEU A 3 -39.47 -48.00 43.29
CA LEU A 3 -38.64 -48.04 42.05
C LEU A 3 -37.92 -46.69 41.79
N GLN A 4 -36.64 -46.51 42.10
CA GLN A 4 -35.37 -47.22 41.82
C GLN A 4 -34.52 -46.45 40.79
N SER A 5 -33.30 -46.19 41.26
CA SER A 5 -32.12 -45.68 40.59
C SER A 5 -31.58 -46.59 39.48
N GLY A 6 -30.88 -46.00 38.52
CA GLY A 6 -29.77 -46.67 37.83
C GLY A 6 -29.55 -46.22 36.39
N GLY A 7 -28.34 -45.70 36.10
CA GLY A 7 -27.86 -45.60 34.72
C GLY A 7 -26.88 -44.45 34.41
N ASN A 8 -25.73 -44.40 35.10
CA ASN A 8 -24.58 -43.62 34.64
C ASN A 8 -24.01 -44.27 33.36
N GLY A 9 -24.29 -43.69 32.21
CA GLY A 9 -23.60 -43.96 30.95
C GLY A 9 -22.59 -42.85 30.67
N ALA A 10 -21.32 -43.06 31.04
CA ALA A 10 -20.22 -42.20 30.64
C ALA A 10 -19.99 -42.37 29.13
N ALA A 11 -20.57 -41.49 28.33
CA ALA A 11 -20.18 -41.30 26.94
C ALA A 11 -18.81 -40.60 26.93
N GLY A 12 -17.77 -41.35 26.59
CA GLY A 12 -16.43 -40.82 26.42
C GLY A 12 -16.44 -39.71 25.37
N ALA A 13 -16.06 -38.50 25.78
CA ALA A 13 -15.69 -37.42 24.89
C ALA A 13 -14.41 -37.86 24.14
N ALA A 14 -14.59 -38.55 23.02
CA ALA A 14 -13.54 -38.77 22.06
C ALA A 14 -13.06 -37.39 21.58
N SER A 15 -11.78 -37.13 21.83
CA SER A 15 -11.01 -35.97 21.38
C SER A 15 -11.36 -35.56 19.95
N SER A 16 -12.08 -34.45 19.80
CA SER A 16 -12.38 -33.79 18.52
C SER A 16 -11.17 -33.08 17.89
N LYS A 17 -9.96 -33.24 18.46
CA LYS A 17 -8.73 -32.63 17.92
C LYS A 17 -8.26 -33.26 16.61
N ASP A 18 -8.60 -34.52 16.32
CA ASP A 18 -8.17 -35.19 15.09
C ASP A 18 -9.09 -34.94 13.87
N SER A 19 -10.38 -34.64 14.08
CA SER A 19 -11.29 -34.33 12.97
C SER A 19 -11.02 -32.97 12.34
N ASP A 20 -10.61 -32.00 13.16
CA ASP A 20 -10.41 -30.60 12.74
C ASP A 20 -9.08 -30.40 12.00
N ALA A 21 -8.02 -31.07 12.46
CA ALA A 21 -6.74 -31.15 11.74
C ALA A 21 -6.90 -31.77 10.33
N SER A 22 -7.89 -32.65 10.15
CA SER A 22 -8.16 -33.31 8.86
C SER A 22 -8.88 -32.41 7.85
N PHE A 23 -9.63 -31.39 8.30
CA PHE A 23 -10.31 -30.45 7.39
C PHE A 23 -9.40 -29.30 6.98
N LYS A 24 -8.59 -28.79 7.93
CA LYS A 24 -7.50 -27.85 7.65
C LYS A 24 -6.51 -28.41 6.62
N ARG A 25 -6.12 -29.68 6.78
CA ARG A 25 -5.41 -30.44 5.73
C ARG A 25 -6.25 -30.53 4.47
N ARG A 26 -7.50 -31.01 4.53
CA ARG A 26 -8.29 -31.21 3.30
C ARG A 26 -8.57 -29.95 2.50
N LEU A 27 -8.70 -28.76 3.07
CA LEU A 27 -8.93 -27.58 2.24
C LEU A 27 -7.62 -27.09 1.62
N LEU A 28 -6.58 -26.79 2.42
CA LEU A 28 -5.27 -26.44 1.88
C LEU A 28 -4.75 -27.57 1.00
N ASP A 29 -4.68 -28.82 1.44
CA ASP A 29 -4.28 -29.94 0.58
C ASP A 29 -5.25 -30.13 -0.60
N SER A 30 -6.59 -29.97 -0.53
CA SER A 30 -7.39 -30.04 -1.79
C SER A 30 -7.16 -28.88 -2.74
N PHE A 31 -6.84 -27.68 -2.24
CA PHE A 31 -6.34 -26.54 -3.01
C PHE A 31 -4.94 -26.79 -3.59
N LEU A 32 -4.14 -27.61 -2.90
CA LEU A 32 -2.70 -27.69 -3.09
C LEU A 32 -2.20 -29.06 -3.62
N ASP A 33 -3.02 -30.09 -3.68
CA ASP A 33 -2.61 -31.48 -3.96
C ASP A 33 -3.05 -31.93 -5.36
N LYS A 34 -4.16 -31.37 -5.86
CA LYS A 34 -4.34 -31.27 -7.31
C LYS A 34 -3.29 -30.26 -7.80
N ARG A 35 -2.66 -30.52 -8.95
CA ARG A 35 -1.87 -29.51 -9.68
C ARG A 35 -2.78 -28.82 -10.71
N PRO A 36 -3.73 -27.97 -10.31
CA PRO A 36 -4.61 -27.33 -11.27
C PRO A 36 -3.81 -26.40 -12.18
N SER A 37 -4.34 -26.16 -13.38
CA SER A 37 -3.74 -25.28 -14.37
C SER A 37 -3.70 -23.81 -13.95
N ASP A 38 -4.55 -23.39 -13.00
CA ASP A 38 -4.50 -22.07 -12.37
C ASP A 38 -4.89 -22.15 -10.86
N LEU A 39 -4.71 -21.06 -10.11
CA LEU A 39 -5.11 -21.02 -8.68
C LEU A 39 -6.64 -21.09 -8.51
N CYS A 40 -7.40 -20.63 -9.49
CA CYS A 40 -8.86 -20.57 -9.40
C CYS A 40 -9.53 -21.95 -9.53
N SER A 41 -8.95 -22.85 -10.31
CA SER A 41 -9.41 -24.24 -10.49
C SER A 41 -9.09 -25.12 -9.30
N ALA A 42 -8.38 -24.58 -8.31
CA ALA A 42 -8.26 -25.16 -6.98
C ALA A 42 -9.52 -24.88 -6.12
N LEU A 43 -10.30 -23.83 -6.42
CA LEU A 43 -11.58 -23.53 -5.76
C LEU A 43 -12.68 -24.45 -6.32
N PRO A 44 -13.63 -24.92 -5.49
CA PRO A 44 -14.77 -25.67 -6.00
C PRO A 44 -15.63 -24.77 -6.91
N GLU A 45 -16.37 -25.38 -7.84
CA GLU A 45 -17.36 -24.68 -8.66
C GLU A 45 -18.79 -24.96 -8.14
N PRO A 46 -19.62 -23.92 -7.89
CA PRO A 46 -19.32 -22.50 -8.00
C PRO A 46 -18.30 -22.04 -6.95
N THR A 47 -17.45 -21.07 -7.32
CA THR A 47 -16.44 -20.51 -6.40
C THR A 47 -17.10 -19.99 -5.13
N PRO A 48 -16.66 -20.45 -3.93
CA PRO A 48 -17.21 -19.97 -2.68
C PRO A 48 -16.92 -18.47 -2.51
N THR A 49 -17.85 -17.76 -1.88
CA THR A 49 -17.67 -16.35 -1.53
C THR A 49 -16.59 -16.19 -0.46
N ALA A 50 -15.93 -15.02 -0.40
CA ALA A 50 -15.00 -14.72 0.68
C ALA A 50 -15.61 -14.88 2.06
N LEU A 51 -16.88 -14.53 2.22
CA LEU A 51 -17.65 -14.76 3.45
C LEU A 51 -17.66 -16.24 3.84
N SER A 52 -18.07 -17.11 2.90
CA SER A 52 -18.18 -18.54 3.16
C SER A 52 -16.84 -19.15 3.54
N LEU A 53 -15.77 -18.79 2.82
CA LEU A 53 -14.42 -19.24 3.17
C LEU A 53 -14.02 -18.71 4.54
N TRP A 54 -14.15 -17.41 4.80
CA TRP A 54 -13.76 -16.81 6.07
C TRP A 54 -14.43 -17.48 7.27
N SER A 55 -15.76 -17.69 7.21
CA SER A 55 -16.51 -18.36 8.27
C SER A 55 -16.10 -19.82 8.48
N ASN A 56 -15.77 -20.54 7.40
CA ASN A 56 -15.32 -21.93 7.50
C ASN A 56 -13.89 -22.07 8.05
N PHE A 57 -13.08 -21.02 8.01
CA PHE A 57 -11.69 -21.02 8.48
C PHE A 57 -11.45 -20.12 9.70
N GLN A 58 -12.49 -19.83 10.49
CA GLN A 58 -12.37 -18.89 11.60
C GLN A 58 -11.33 -19.31 12.65
N ALA A 59 -11.19 -20.62 12.93
CA ALA A 59 -10.15 -21.13 13.83
C ALA A 59 -8.73 -20.88 13.30
N ASP A 60 -8.53 -21.03 11.98
CA ASP A 60 -7.24 -20.78 11.34
C ASP A 60 -6.92 -19.30 11.23
N VAL A 61 -7.92 -18.47 10.94
CA VAL A 61 -7.83 -17.01 11.02
C VAL A 61 -7.40 -16.60 12.43
N PHE A 62 -8.07 -17.11 13.46
CA PHE A 62 -7.73 -16.80 14.84
C PHE A 62 -6.29 -17.18 15.18
N ASN A 63 -5.91 -18.45 14.94
CA ASN A 63 -4.56 -18.95 15.24
C ASN A 63 -3.47 -18.20 14.47
N SER A 64 -3.72 -17.82 13.22
CA SER A 64 -2.76 -17.07 12.39
C SER A 64 -2.63 -15.60 12.79
N THR A 65 -3.51 -15.10 13.65
CA THR A 65 -3.48 -13.71 14.16
C THR A 65 -2.47 -13.53 15.30
N GLN A 66 -1.97 -14.63 15.90
CA GLN A 66 -1.00 -14.58 16.99
C GLN A 66 0.25 -13.78 16.58
N HIS A 67 0.60 -12.80 17.41
CA HIS A 67 1.80 -12.00 17.19
C HIS A 67 3.04 -12.81 17.59
N ALA A 68 4.12 -12.85 16.80
CA ALA A 68 5.27 -13.72 17.13
C ALA A 68 6.04 -13.35 18.40
N ALA A 69 5.89 -12.11 18.88
CA ALA A 69 6.44 -11.72 20.18
C ALA A 69 5.46 -11.98 21.34
N ASP A 70 4.25 -12.46 21.06
CA ASP A 70 3.29 -12.94 22.06
C ASP A 70 3.31 -14.48 22.10
N GLN A 71 4.45 -15.04 22.53
CA GLN A 71 4.71 -16.48 22.48
C GLN A 71 3.72 -17.28 23.35
N ASP A 72 3.37 -16.73 24.51
CA ASP A 72 2.41 -17.33 25.45
C ASP A 72 0.95 -17.04 25.09
N TYR A 73 0.73 -16.34 23.96
CA TYR A 73 -0.57 -15.87 23.49
C TYR A 73 -1.36 -15.11 24.58
N THR A 74 -0.69 -14.21 25.29
CA THR A 74 -1.26 -13.36 26.33
C THR A 74 -2.47 -12.57 25.83
N PHE A 75 -2.49 -12.20 24.54
CA PHE A 75 -3.61 -11.49 23.93
C PHE A 75 -4.71 -12.41 23.38
N HIS A 76 -4.72 -13.69 23.70
CA HIS A 76 -5.67 -14.68 23.18
C HIS A 76 -7.12 -14.22 23.30
N ASP A 77 -7.58 -13.96 24.52
CA ASP A 77 -9.00 -13.63 24.78
C ASP A 77 -9.40 -12.30 24.17
N PHE A 78 -8.52 -11.30 24.23
CA PHE A 78 -8.73 -10.01 23.57
C PHE A 78 -8.83 -10.17 22.05
N THR A 79 -7.94 -10.96 21.44
CA THR A 79 -7.98 -11.27 20.01
C THR A 79 -9.26 -12.01 19.63
N ALA A 80 -9.71 -12.95 20.48
CA ALA A 80 -10.92 -13.73 20.23
C ALA A 80 -12.18 -12.85 20.28
N LEU A 81 -12.26 -11.96 21.27
CA LEU A 81 -13.34 -10.98 21.39
C LEU A 81 -13.37 -10.00 20.20
N LEU A 82 -12.22 -9.46 19.80
CA LEU A 82 -12.13 -8.62 18.61
C LEU A 82 -12.61 -9.38 17.36
N LEU A 83 -12.20 -10.65 17.21
CA LEU A 83 -12.60 -11.46 16.04
C LEU A 83 -14.10 -11.72 16.03
N HIS A 84 -14.70 -11.96 17.20
CA HIS A 84 -16.14 -12.09 17.38
C HIS A 84 -16.88 -10.82 16.94
N PHE A 85 -16.41 -9.64 17.33
CA PHE A 85 -17.03 -8.39 16.89
C PHE A 85 -16.91 -8.17 15.40
N MET A 86 -15.76 -8.49 14.81
CA MET A 86 -15.47 -8.23 13.40
C MET A 86 -16.13 -9.24 12.45
N THR A 87 -16.25 -10.51 12.85
CA THR A 87 -16.69 -11.59 11.96
C THR A 87 -18.16 -11.93 12.16
N PRO A 88 -18.93 -12.19 11.09
CA PRO A 88 -18.56 -12.02 9.68
C PRO A 88 -19.00 -10.69 9.06
N ASP A 89 -20.05 -10.07 9.60
CA ASP A 89 -20.80 -9.02 8.90
C ASP A 89 -20.00 -7.72 8.74
N ARG A 90 -19.15 -7.37 9.72
CA ARG A 90 -18.38 -6.11 9.68
C ARG A 90 -17.30 -6.13 8.63
N LEU A 91 -16.68 -7.29 8.41
CA LEU A 91 -15.67 -7.44 7.37
C LEU A 91 -16.26 -7.22 5.97
N GLN A 92 -17.51 -7.62 5.73
CA GLN A 92 -18.18 -7.30 4.46
C GLN A 92 -18.37 -5.80 4.26
N ARG A 93 -18.72 -5.06 5.32
CA ARG A 93 -18.89 -3.60 5.27
C ARG A 93 -17.59 -2.88 4.89
N SER A 94 -16.44 -3.51 5.11
CA SER A 94 -15.15 -2.94 4.72
C SER A 94 -14.89 -2.98 3.21
N VAL A 95 -15.56 -3.85 2.45
CA VAL A 95 -15.45 -3.92 0.99
C VAL A 95 -16.21 -2.76 0.36
N LYS A 96 -15.53 -1.90 -0.40
CA LYS A 96 -16.15 -0.71 -1.02
C LYS A 96 -16.22 -0.80 -2.52
N THR A 97 -15.08 -0.92 -3.17
CA THR A 97 -15.01 -1.01 -4.63
C THR A 97 -14.05 -2.11 -5.04
N LEU A 98 -14.33 -2.73 -6.18
CA LEU A 98 -13.49 -3.72 -6.83
C LEU A 98 -12.84 -3.08 -8.05
N PRO A 99 -11.66 -3.55 -8.48
CA PRO A 99 -11.01 -2.98 -9.64
C PRO A 99 -11.84 -3.28 -10.90
N LEU A 100 -11.88 -2.31 -11.82
CA LEU A 100 -12.48 -2.54 -13.15
C LEU A 100 -11.52 -3.33 -14.05
N ASP A 101 -10.21 -3.18 -13.83
CA ASP A 101 -9.18 -4.01 -14.45
C ASP A 101 -8.75 -5.15 -13.51
N TRP A 102 -9.12 -6.37 -13.87
CA TRP A 102 -8.76 -7.59 -13.15
C TRP A 102 -7.38 -8.16 -13.51
N THR A 103 -6.69 -7.58 -14.50
CA THR A 103 -5.37 -8.04 -14.95
C THR A 103 -4.34 -8.04 -13.81
N PRO A 104 -4.21 -6.98 -12.98
CA PRO A 104 -3.29 -6.98 -11.85
C PRO A 104 -3.60 -8.07 -10.80
N VAL A 105 -4.87 -8.41 -10.59
CA VAL A 105 -5.28 -9.51 -9.69
C VAL A 105 -4.81 -10.85 -10.27
N GLY A 106 -5.08 -11.11 -11.56
CA GLY A 106 -4.62 -12.32 -12.23
C GLY A 106 -3.09 -12.48 -12.21
N ARG A 107 -2.34 -11.40 -12.48
CA ARG A 107 -0.86 -11.39 -12.38
C ARG A 107 -0.38 -11.70 -10.96
N SER A 108 -1.01 -11.11 -9.95
CA SER A 108 -0.67 -11.36 -8.53
C SER A 108 -0.86 -12.83 -8.17
N LEU A 109 -1.98 -13.44 -8.58
CA LEU A 109 -2.25 -14.86 -8.35
C LEU A 109 -1.25 -15.76 -9.08
N ALA A 110 -0.82 -15.38 -10.29
CA ALA A 110 0.20 -16.12 -11.03
C ALA A 110 1.55 -16.13 -10.31
N VAL A 111 1.98 -15.01 -9.71
CA VAL A 111 3.21 -14.94 -8.88
C VAL A 111 3.10 -15.90 -7.69
N VAL A 112 2.01 -15.81 -6.94
CA VAL A 112 1.76 -16.69 -5.76
C VAL A 112 1.79 -18.16 -6.19
N ARG A 113 1.12 -18.49 -7.30
CA ARG A 113 1.02 -19.86 -7.80
C ARG A 113 2.39 -20.44 -8.17
N ARG A 114 3.19 -19.72 -8.96
CA ARG A 114 4.52 -20.19 -9.39
C ARG A 114 5.42 -20.47 -8.20
N ARG A 115 5.45 -19.58 -7.22
CA ARG A 115 6.24 -19.76 -6.01
C ARG A 115 5.77 -20.98 -5.22
N LEU A 116 4.46 -21.11 -5.04
CA LEU A 116 3.86 -22.24 -4.33
C LEU A 116 4.16 -23.59 -5.00
N ASP A 117 4.03 -23.69 -6.32
CA ASP A 117 4.38 -24.91 -7.07
C ASP A 117 5.86 -25.27 -6.91
N ALA A 118 6.75 -24.28 -6.92
CA ALA A 118 8.19 -24.50 -6.73
C ALA A 118 8.53 -24.94 -5.30
N ILE A 119 7.89 -24.33 -4.28
CA ILE A 119 8.01 -24.76 -2.87
C ILE A 119 7.58 -26.23 -2.72
N ARG A 120 6.47 -26.63 -3.35
CA ARG A 120 6.01 -28.03 -3.32
C ARG A 120 6.98 -28.97 -4.03
N ALA A 121 7.50 -28.58 -5.19
CA ALA A 121 8.48 -29.39 -5.91
C ALA A 121 9.72 -29.67 -5.05
N ARG A 122 10.21 -28.67 -4.29
CA ARG A 122 11.31 -28.85 -3.33
C ARG A 122 10.94 -29.74 -2.14
N ALA A 123 9.72 -29.58 -1.63
CA ALA A 123 9.19 -30.43 -0.57
C ALA A 123 9.11 -31.91 -1.01
N ASP A 124 8.63 -32.16 -2.23
CA ASP A 124 8.55 -33.49 -2.83
C ASP A 124 9.93 -34.09 -3.12
N GLU A 125 10.87 -33.26 -3.62
CA GLU A 125 12.29 -33.64 -3.78
C GLU A 125 12.88 -34.11 -2.44
N TYR A 126 12.66 -33.35 -1.37
CA TYR A 126 13.10 -33.73 -0.03
C TYR A 126 12.48 -35.05 0.44
N ARG A 127 11.16 -35.22 0.27
CA ARG A 127 10.48 -36.47 0.65
C ARG A 127 11.03 -37.67 -0.10
N SER A 128 11.15 -37.55 -1.43
CA SER A 128 11.72 -38.61 -2.28
C SER A 128 13.14 -38.97 -1.88
N LYS A 129 13.99 -37.97 -1.58
CA LYS A 129 15.38 -38.18 -1.17
C LYS A 129 15.50 -38.90 0.17
N ASN A 130 14.53 -38.73 1.06
CA ASN A 130 14.53 -39.30 2.41
C ASN A 130 13.59 -40.51 2.56
N GLY A 131 13.03 -41.04 1.46
CA GLY A 131 12.11 -42.18 1.52
C GLY A 131 10.82 -41.91 2.31
N LEU A 132 10.39 -40.66 2.37
CA LEU A 132 9.18 -40.24 3.09
C LEU A 132 7.94 -40.34 2.19
N GLY A 133 6.80 -40.71 2.77
CA GLY A 133 5.50 -40.68 2.06
C GLY A 133 5.06 -39.25 1.71
N ALA A 134 4.10 -39.12 0.79
CA ALA A 134 3.59 -37.81 0.33
C ALA A 134 3.09 -36.92 1.49
N ASP A 135 2.43 -37.54 2.48
CA ASP A 135 1.85 -36.85 3.64
C ASP A 135 2.82 -36.69 4.82
N ALA A 136 4.07 -37.18 4.68
CA ALA A 136 5.03 -37.10 5.76
C ALA A 136 5.35 -35.62 6.07
N PRO A 137 5.35 -35.24 7.36
CA PRO A 137 5.67 -33.88 7.76
C PRO A 137 7.12 -33.56 7.41
N ILE A 138 7.34 -32.38 6.83
CA ILE A 138 8.67 -31.86 6.57
C ILE A 138 9.16 -31.12 7.83
N PRO A 139 10.39 -31.39 8.29
CA PRO A 139 10.95 -30.69 9.45
C PRO A 139 10.94 -29.15 9.30
N PRO A 140 10.68 -28.38 10.37
CA PRO A 140 10.59 -26.91 10.28
C PRO A 140 11.84 -26.21 9.76
N ASP A 141 13.03 -26.75 10.04
CA ASP A 141 14.32 -26.26 9.54
C ASP A 141 14.47 -26.47 8.03
N VAL A 142 13.97 -27.59 7.51
CA VAL A 142 13.92 -27.86 6.07
C VAL A 142 12.94 -26.92 5.39
N TRP A 143 11.76 -26.68 5.99
CA TRP A 143 10.81 -25.68 5.48
C TRP A 143 11.42 -24.28 5.41
N ARG A 144 12.19 -23.89 6.44
CA ARG A 144 12.92 -22.63 6.43
C ARG A 144 13.92 -22.57 5.28
N GLY A 145 14.70 -23.64 5.10
CA GLY A 145 15.65 -23.76 3.99
C GLY A 145 14.99 -23.66 2.61
N ILE A 146 13.81 -24.26 2.42
CA ILE A 146 13.02 -24.14 1.17
C ILE A 146 12.54 -22.70 0.99
N ASN A 147 11.96 -22.07 2.01
CA ASN A 147 11.43 -20.70 1.89
C ASN A 147 12.53 -19.64 1.63
N ASP A 148 13.74 -19.87 2.15
CA ASP A 148 14.92 -19.01 2.00
C ASP A 148 15.70 -19.27 0.70
N ASP A 149 15.33 -20.29 -0.09
CA ASP A 149 15.96 -20.60 -1.38
C ASP A 149 15.70 -19.47 -2.40
N LYS A 150 16.75 -18.71 -2.70
CA LYS A 150 16.74 -17.59 -3.65
C LYS A 150 16.53 -18.02 -5.11
N SER A 151 16.63 -19.32 -5.42
CA SER A 151 16.35 -19.85 -6.76
C SER A 151 14.85 -20.07 -7.00
N LEU A 152 14.02 -20.05 -5.95
CA LEU A 152 12.58 -20.14 -6.11
C LEU A 152 12.02 -18.85 -6.72
N PRO A 153 10.89 -18.93 -7.45
CA PRO A 153 10.19 -17.74 -7.91
C PRO A 153 9.93 -16.76 -6.77
N ARG A 154 10.04 -15.46 -7.06
CA ARG A 154 9.88 -14.39 -6.08
C ARG A 154 8.52 -14.43 -5.37
N ARG A 155 8.47 -13.79 -4.20
CA ARG A 155 7.23 -13.55 -3.45
C ARG A 155 6.39 -12.48 -4.15
N LEU A 156 5.09 -12.47 -3.87
CA LEU A 156 4.22 -11.37 -4.22
C LEU A 156 4.64 -10.14 -3.41
N ASN A 157 5.00 -9.05 -4.08
CA ASN A 157 5.46 -7.83 -3.43
C ASN A 157 4.28 -6.88 -3.20
N VAL A 158 3.93 -6.66 -1.94
CA VAL A 158 2.89 -5.70 -1.54
C VAL A 158 3.57 -4.49 -0.91
N LEU A 159 3.48 -3.33 -1.56
CA LEU A 159 3.96 -2.07 -1.00
C LEU A 159 2.81 -1.36 -0.28
N VAL A 160 2.97 -1.11 1.02
CA VAL A 160 2.04 -0.30 1.81
C VAL A 160 2.67 1.06 2.00
N MET A 161 2.07 2.09 1.40
CA MET A 161 2.48 3.48 1.56
C MET A 161 1.50 4.15 2.51
N GLY A 162 2.00 4.77 3.58
CA GLY A 162 1.10 5.38 4.55
C GLY A 162 1.76 6.29 5.56
N GLY A 163 0.95 6.81 6.46
CA GLY A 163 1.41 7.75 7.45
C GLY A 163 1.76 7.10 8.79
N SER A 164 1.45 7.83 9.84
CA SER A 164 1.84 7.48 11.22
C SER A 164 1.15 6.20 11.74
N VAL A 165 -0.12 5.98 11.37
CA VAL A 165 -0.86 4.75 11.71
C VAL A 165 -0.22 3.53 11.06
N THR A 166 0.08 3.60 9.77
CA THR A 166 0.81 2.54 9.03
C THR A 166 2.19 2.26 9.61
N MET A 167 2.88 3.28 10.12
CA MET A 167 4.16 3.14 10.84
C MET A 167 4.01 2.43 12.20
N GLY A 168 2.79 2.36 12.76
CA GLY A 168 2.47 1.72 14.04
C GLY A 168 2.73 2.59 15.25
N VAL A 169 2.44 3.90 15.20
CA VAL A 169 2.40 4.71 16.44
C VAL A 169 1.38 4.05 17.39
N VAL A 170 1.73 3.88 18.66
CA VAL A 170 0.81 3.40 19.72
C VAL A 170 0.29 1.96 19.56
N CYS A 171 0.72 1.21 18.53
CA CYS A 171 0.23 -0.15 18.27
C CYS A 171 0.44 -1.16 19.42
N HIS A 172 1.32 -0.84 20.37
CA HIS A 172 1.72 -1.70 21.48
C HIS A 172 0.81 -1.54 22.71
N ILE A 173 0.06 -0.43 22.79
CA ILE A 173 -0.88 -0.19 23.89
C ILE A 173 -2.07 -1.13 23.73
N ASN A 174 -2.44 -1.83 24.80
CA ASN A 174 -3.49 -2.85 24.79
C ASN A 174 -4.22 -2.90 26.15
N PRO A 175 -5.44 -3.44 26.23
CA PRO A 175 -6.23 -3.48 27.46
C PRO A 175 -5.90 -4.66 28.39
N VAL A 176 -5.05 -5.60 27.96
CA VAL A 176 -4.80 -6.86 28.70
C VAL A 176 -3.63 -6.70 29.67
N THR A 177 -2.56 -6.02 29.24
CA THR A 177 -1.34 -5.87 30.04
C THR A 177 -0.71 -4.50 29.85
N THR A 178 -0.26 -3.93 30.96
CA THR A 178 0.57 -2.71 31.00
C THR A 178 2.03 -2.99 30.63
N GLN A 179 2.45 -4.25 30.66
CA GLN A 179 3.76 -4.68 30.17
C GLN A 179 3.72 -4.73 28.65
N THR A 180 3.97 -3.57 28.06
CA THR A 180 4.24 -3.50 26.63
C THR A 180 5.63 -4.10 26.43
N GLY A 181 5.66 -5.39 26.03
CA GLY A 181 6.90 -6.06 25.66
C GLY A 181 7.70 -5.23 24.65
N LYS A 182 8.97 -5.59 24.43
CA LYS A 182 9.86 -4.95 23.43
C LYS A 182 9.39 -5.26 21.99
N TYR A 183 8.14 -4.96 21.66
CA TYR A 183 7.58 -5.08 20.34
C TYR A 183 8.24 -4.04 19.46
N SER A 184 8.99 -4.49 18.45
CA SER A 184 9.41 -3.57 17.41
C SER A 184 8.17 -2.96 16.79
N ARG A 185 8.11 -1.62 16.73
CA ARG A 185 6.97 -0.85 16.20
C ARG A 185 6.42 -1.42 14.88
N ARG A 186 7.32 -1.81 13.97
CA ARG A 186 6.99 -2.37 12.65
C ARG A 186 6.26 -3.71 12.69
N ASN A 187 6.66 -4.62 13.58
CA ASN A 187 5.99 -5.93 13.71
C ASN A 187 4.63 -5.82 14.38
N CYS A 188 4.49 -4.82 15.24
CA CYS A 188 3.27 -4.54 15.99
C CYS A 188 2.25 -3.73 15.16
N ALA A 189 2.72 -2.97 14.16
CA ALA A 189 1.87 -2.31 13.17
C ALA A 189 1.11 -3.31 12.30
N TRP A 190 -0.03 -2.88 11.75
CA TRP A 190 -0.91 -3.75 10.97
C TRP A 190 -0.24 -4.33 9.71
N PRO A 191 0.65 -3.64 8.95
CA PRO A 191 1.25 -4.25 7.75
C PRO A 191 2.14 -5.45 8.09
N GLY A 192 2.94 -5.31 9.16
CA GLY A 192 3.78 -6.40 9.66
C GLY A 192 2.95 -7.58 10.18
N ARG A 193 1.81 -7.30 10.83
CA ARG A 193 0.86 -8.34 11.26
C ARG A 193 0.19 -9.03 10.08
N VAL A 194 -0.23 -8.30 9.04
CA VAL A 194 -0.84 -8.89 7.82
C VAL A 194 0.13 -9.83 7.13
N ALA A 195 1.40 -9.43 6.97
CA ALA A 195 2.41 -10.29 6.35
C ALA A 195 2.57 -11.63 7.08
N ARG A 196 2.66 -11.58 8.42
CA ARG A 196 2.74 -12.79 9.25
C ARG A 196 1.44 -13.60 9.17
N PHE A 197 0.30 -12.94 9.28
CA PHE A 197 -1.02 -13.56 9.22
C PHE A 197 -1.21 -14.32 7.91
N LEU A 198 -0.96 -13.69 6.75
CA LEU A 198 -1.16 -14.31 5.45
C LEU A 198 -0.21 -15.49 5.22
N ASN A 199 1.08 -15.33 5.53
CA ASN A 199 2.04 -16.42 5.36
C ASN A 199 1.80 -17.57 6.37
N GLY A 200 1.33 -17.25 7.58
CA GLY A 200 0.93 -18.24 8.58
C GLY A 200 -0.34 -19.00 8.16
N LEU A 201 -1.33 -18.28 7.65
CA LEU A 201 -2.59 -18.86 7.15
C LEU A 201 -2.37 -19.75 5.93
N LEU A 202 -1.49 -19.34 5.01
CA LEU A 202 -1.14 -20.09 3.81
C LEU A 202 -0.08 -21.18 4.05
N GLY A 203 0.56 -21.20 5.22
CA GLY A 203 1.62 -22.14 5.60
C GLY A 203 2.95 -21.98 4.84
N HIS A 204 3.09 -20.94 4.03
CA HIS A 204 4.23 -20.73 3.13
C HIS A 204 4.56 -19.23 3.03
N GLU A 205 5.83 -18.90 2.81
CA GLU A 205 6.26 -17.51 2.61
C GLU A 205 6.00 -17.08 1.16
N LEU A 206 4.75 -16.74 0.85
CA LEU A 206 4.26 -16.43 -0.50
C LEU A 206 4.18 -14.93 -0.78
N VAL A 207 4.00 -14.13 0.26
CA VAL A 207 3.77 -12.68 0.16
C VAL A 207 4.78 -11.93 1.01
N ASP A 208 5.33 -10.84 0.47
CA ASP A 208 6.22 -9.92 1.17
C ASP A 208 5.56 -8.53 1.26
N PHE A 209 5.50 -7.97 2.47
CA PHE A 209 4.96 -6.63 2.69
C PHE A 209 6.09 -5.64 2.93
N HIS A 210 6.22 -4.71 2.01
CA HIS A 210 7.12 -3.58 2.09
C HIS A 210 6.36 -2.39 2.66
N THR A 211 6.67 -2.01 3.90
CA THR A 211 6.06 -0.82 4.51
C THR A 211 6.93 0.40 4.25
N LEU A 212 6.34 1.40 3.59
CA LEU A 212 6.87 2.73 3.39
C LEU A 212 6.00 3.73 4.16
N ALA A 213 6.38 4.01 5.40
CA ALA A 213 5.54 4.83 6.27
C ALA A 213 6.34 5.89 7.02
N LEU A 214 5.88 7.13 6.94
CA LEU A 214 6.48 8.28 7.60
C LEU A 214 5.40 9.07 8.34
N GLY A 215 5.59 9.29 9.64
CA GLY A 215 4.63 10.05 10.44
C GLY A 215 4.55 11.51 10.00
N GLY A 216 3.34 12.06 9.95
CA GLY A 216 3.12 13.45 9.52
C GLY A 216 3.30 13.66 8.02
N THR A 217 3.13 12.61 7.22
CA THR A 217 3.05 12.66 5.76
C THR A 217 1.69 12.19 5.28
N ASN A 218 1.25 12.70 4.14
CA ASN A 218 -0.05 12.47 3.52
C ASN A 218 0.13 11.86 2.11
N THR A 219 -0.96 11.71 1.36
CA THR A 219 -0.92 11.15 0.00
C THR A 219 0.03 11.91 -0.95
N GLU A 220 0.23 13.23 -0.78
CA GLU A 220 1.17 14.04 -1.58
C GLU A 220 2.62 13.56 -1.43
N SER A 221 3.04 13.26 -0.19
CA SER A 221 4.34 12.63 0.06
C SER A 221 4.43 11.25 -0.59
N GLY A 222 3.34 10.49 -0.61
CA GLY A 222 3.27 9.23 -1.33
C GLY A 222 3.54 9.39 -2.84
N VAL A 223 2.91 10.38 -3.49
CA VAL A 223 3.17 10.73 -4.89
C VAL A 223 4.66 11.05 -5.09
N THR A 224 5.18 11.92 -4.24
CA THR A 224 6.59 12.34 -4.28
C THR A 224 7.56 11.17 -4.13
N MET A 225 7.29 10.24 -3.20
CA MET A 225 8.11 9.06 -2.98
C MET A 225 8.08 8.10 -4.17
N TRP A 226 6.93 7.95 -4.82
CA TRP A 226 6.82 7.14 -6.04
C TRP A 226 7.57 7.76 -7.22
N ASP A 227 7.40 9.07 -7.44
CA ASP A 227 7.97 9.81 -8.58
C ASP A 227 9.48 9.79 -8.57
N TYR A 228 10.05 10.00 -7.40
CA TYR A 228 11.49 10.04 -7.21
C TYR A 228 12.08 8.65 -6.93
N ALA A 229 11.29 7.58 -7.06
CA ALA A 229 11.67 6.21 -6.74
C ALA A 229 12.38 6.11 -5.37
N LEU A 230 11.85 6.80 -4.36
CA LEU A 230 12.34 6.81 -2.98
C LEU A 230 11.93 5.54 -2.24
N LEU A 231 12.14 4.40 -2.90
CA LEU A 231 11.76 3.06 -2.49
C LEU A 231 13.02 2.18 -2.37
N PRO A 232 13.91 2.46 -1.41
CA PRO A 232 15.20 1.79 -1.32
C PRO A 232 15.00 0.34 -0.89
N ASP A 233 15.62 -0.57 -1.65
CA ASP A 233 15.55 -2.01 -1.42
C ASP A 233 14.13 -2.61 -1.56
N VAL A 234 13.16 -1.86 -2.12
CA VAL A 234 11.81 -2.36 -2.41
C VAL A 234 11.75 -2.74 -3.90
N PRO A 235 11.52 -4.02 -4.24
CA PRO A 235 11.30 -4.42 -5.62
C PRO A 235 10.03 -3.77 -6.17
N TYR A 236 9.88 -3.74 -7.50
CA TYR A 236 8.66 -3.22 -8.11
C TYR A 236 7.43 -3.97 -7.53
N PRO A 237 6.43 -3.26 -6.99
CA PRO A 237 5.31 -3.88 -6.31
C PRO A 237 4.32 -4.50 -7.31
N ASP A 238 3.75 -5.65 -6.94
CA ASP A 238 2.59 -6.21 -7.63
C ASP A 238 1.29 -5.55 -7.16
N VAL A 239 1.27 -5.16 -5.88
CA VAL A 239 0.14 -4.52 -5.20
C VAL A 239 0.66 -3.29 -4.46
N VAL A 240 -0.05 -2.17 -4.57
CA VAL A 240 0.19 -0.97 -3.76
C VAL A 240 -1.06 -0.68 -2.93
N ILE A 241 -0.87 -0.54 -1.62
CA ILE A 241 -1.92 -0.11 -0.69
C ILE A 241 -1.63 1.32 -0.26
N ASN A 242 -2.51 2.27 -0.63
CA ASN A 242 -2.50 3.62 -0.08
C ASN A 242 -3.21 3.62 1.27
N ALA A 243 -2.47 3.91 2.34
CA ALA A 243 -2.95 4.00 3.72
C ALA A 243 -2.59 5.35 4.34
N TYR A 244 -2.95 6.43 3.64
CA TYR A 244 -2.76 7.81 4.08
C TYR A 244 -4.03 8.50 4.57
N ALA A 245 -5.19 7.84 4.55
CA ALA A 245 -6.48 8.47 4.84
C ALA A 245 -6.48 9.24 6.18
N THR A 246 -5.89 8.67 7.24
CA THR A 246 -5.77 9.36 8.54
C THR A 246 -4.97 10.66 8.46
N ASN A 247 -3.92 10.69 7.64
CA ASN A 247 -3.10 11.86 7.45
C ASN A 247 -3.72 12.87 6.47
N ASP A 248 -4.42 12.40 5.44
CA ASP A 248 -5.19 13.23 4.52
C ASP A 248 -6.34 13.95 5.25
N MET A 249 -6.93 13.29 6.26
CA MET A 249 -8.00 13.83 7.11
C MET A 249 -7.51 14.56 8.37
N HIS A 250 -6.21 14.70 8.57
CA HIS A 250 -5.67 15.39 9.75
C HIS A 250 -6.06 16.88 9.72
N TYR A 251 -6.27 17.49 10.89
CA TYR A 251 -6.50 18.94 11.03
C TYR A 251 -5.52 19.81 10.23
N ASN A 252 -4.28 19.37 10.05
CA ASN A 252 -3.27 20.11 9.32
C ASN A 252 -3.53 20.18 7.82
N SER A 253 -4.11 19.13 7.26
CA SER A 253 -4.59 19.07 5.87
C SER A 253 -5.78 20.01 5.68
N VAL A 254 -6.62 20.19 6.71
CA VAL A 254 -7.68 21.21 6.71
C VAL A 254 -7.09 22.61 6.62
N GLN A 255 -6.10 22.92 7.46
CA GLN A 255 -5.45 24.23 7.45
C GLN A 255 -4.76 24.51 6.10
N GLU A 256 -4.17 23.50 5.48
CA GLU A 256 -3.60 23.61 4.15
C GLU A 256 -4.66 23.83 3.06
N ALA A 257 -5.78 23.12 3.13
CA ALA A 257 -6.90 23.34 2.23
C ALA A 257 -7.43 24.78 2.35
N ILE A 258 -7.63 25.27 3.58
CA ILE A 258 -8.03 26.66 3.84
C ILE A 258 -7.03 27.66 3.25
N ALA A 259 -5.72 27.43 3.43
CA ALA A 259 -4.68 28.29 2.88
C ALA A 259 -4.68 28.32 1.33
N ARG A 260 -5.15 27.25 0.69
CA ARG A 260 -5.36 27.16 -0.78
C ARG A 260 -6.74 27.64 -1.22
N ASN A 261 -7.58 28.14 -0.31
CA ASN A 261 -8.99 28.49 -0.54
C ASN A 261 -9.82 27.30 -1.06
N TRP A 262 -9.53 26.10 -0.56
CA TRP A 262 -10.18 24.84 -0.91
C TRP A 262 -10.90 24.27 0.31
N THR A 263 -11.92 23.45 0.07
CA THR A 263 -12.47 22.57 1.10
C THR A 263 -11.53 21.38 1.34
N LEU A 264 -11.65 20.73 2.50
CA LEU A 264 -10.91 19.49 2.76
C LEU A 264 -11.19 18.44 1.68
N GLY A 265 -12.45 18.26 1.29
CA GLY A 265 -12.85 17.33 0.24
C GLY A 265 -12.19 17.61 -1.11
N GLN A 266 -12.07 18.88 -1.51
CA GLN A 266 -11.34 19.26 -2.73
C GLN A 266 -9.85 18.90 -2.63
N SER A 267 -9.22 19.14 -1.48
CA SER A 267 -7.82 18.78 -1.24
C SER A 267 -7.60 17.27 -1.32
N VAL A 268 -8.39 16.48 -0.59
CA VAL A 268 -8.31 15.01 -0.61
C VAL A 268 -8.59 14.47 -2.02
N PHE A 269 -9.52 15.08 -2.75
CA PHE A 269 -9.85 14.68 -4.12
C PHE A 269 -8.67 14.88 -5.07
N GLU A 270 -8.03 16.06 -5.06
CA GLU A 270 -6.87 16.34 -5.91
C GLU A 270 -5.68 15.45 -5.55
N LEU A 271 -5.41 15.23 -4.26
CA LEU A 271 -4.35 14.35 -3.80
C LEU A 271 -4.59 12.89 -4.23
N GLY A 272 -5.80 12.38 -4.02
CA GLY A 272 -6.20 11.04 -4.42
C GLY A 272 -6.12 10.85 -5.93
N GLN A 273 -6.63 11.80 -6.71
CA GLN A 273 -6.58 11.78 -8.17
C GLN A 273 -5.13 11.77 -8.68
N SER A 274 -4.28 12.64 -8.15
CA SER A 274 -2.85 12.67 -8.52
C SER A 274 -2.17 11.33 -8.24
N TYR A 275 -2.40 10.75 -7.06
CA TYR A 275 -1.80 9.48 -6.65
C TYR A 275 -2.26 8.29 -7.49
N VAL A 276 -3.56 8.16 -7.78
CA VAL A 276 -4.07 7.14 -8.71
C VAL A 276 -3.37 7.25 -10.05
N ARG A 277 -3.37 8.43 -10.65
CA ARG A 277 -2.82 8.63 -11.99
C ARG A 277 -1.33 8.30 -12.02
N GLN A 278 -0.61 8.69 -10.98
CA GLN A 278 0.82 8.52 -10.92
C GLN A 278 1.27 7.06 -10.77
N LEU A 279 0.53 6.28 -9.98
CA LEU A 279 0.76 4.84 -9.83
C LEU A 279 0.29 4.04 -11.03
N MET A 280 -0.88 4.41 -11.57
CA MET A 280 -1.52 3.63 -12.61
C MET A 280 -0.95 3.92 -14.00
N THR A 281 -0.17 4.99 -14.17
CA THR A 281 0.53 5.25 -15.43
C THR A 281 1.80 4.38 -15.52
N PRO A 282 1.94 3.53 -16.55
CA PRO A 282 3.12 2.69 -16.73
C PRO A 282 4.40 3.52 -16.79
N LYS A 283 5.41 3.16 -16.00
CA LYS A 283 6.72 3.84 -16.01
C LYS A 283 7.61 3.40 -17.16
N GLN A 284 7.47 2.14 -17.57
CA GLN A 284 8.21 1.56 -18.67
C GLN A 284 7.42 0.41 -19.29
N ARG A 285 6.76 0.68 -20.43
CA ARG A 285 6.03 -0.28 -21.29
C ARG A 285 5.67 -1.61 -20.60
N CYS A 286 6.41 -2.66 -20.95
CA CYS A 286 6.16 -4.03 -20.52
C CYS A 286 6.86 -4.43 -19.22
N ARG A 287 7.84 -3.64 -18.75
CA ARG A 287 8.66 -3.98 -17.58
C ARG A 287 7.98 -3.58 -16.27
N HIS A 288 7.25 -2.47 -16.29
CA HIS A 288 6.58 -1.87 -15.12
C HIS A 288 5.09 -1.68 -15.40
N ALA A 289 4.39 -2.80 -15.58
CA ALA A 289 2.94 -2.79 -15.69
C ALA A 289 2.31 -2.27 -14.39
N PRO A 290 1.30 -1.39 -14.44
CA PRO A 290 0.69 -0.77 -13.26
C PRO A 290 0.32 -1.79 -12.18
N PRO A 291 0.67 -1.57 -10.90
CA PRO A 291 0.33 -2.48 -9.82
C PRO A 291 -1.17 -2.53 -9.59
N LEU A 292 -1.63 -3.54 -8.85
CA LEU A 292 -2.97 -3.48 -8.26
C LEU A 292 -2.98 -2.36 -7.20
N LEU A 293 -3.62 -1.24 -7.49
CA LEU A 293 -3.82 -0.17 -6.52
C LEU A 293 -5.08 -0.45 -5.67
N ILE A 294 -4.88 -0.44 -4.35
CA ILE A 294 -5.95 -0.53 -3.36
C ILE A 294 -5.87 0.68 -2.43
N TYR A 295 -6.95 1.45 -2.33
CA TYR A 295 -7.07 2.47 -1.29
C TYR A 295 -7.59 1.85 0.00
N LEU A 296 -6.90 2.12 1.10
CA LEU A 296 -7.33 1.80 2.44
C LEU A 296 -7.72 3.10 3.16
N ASP A 297 -9.02 3.26 3.38
CA ASP A 297 -9.55 4.25 4.31
C ASP A 297 -9.33 3.75 5.75
N ASP A 298 -8.16 4.08 6.30
CA ASP A 298 -7.78 3.79 7.68
C ASP A 298 -8.24 4.86 8.69
N TYR A 299 -8.97 5.88 8.22
CA TYR A 299 -9.38 6.99 9.07
C TYR A 299 -10.62 6.66 9.90
N LEU A 300 -10.41 6.69 11.22
CA LEU A 300 -11.46 6.74 12.23
C LEU A 300 -10.94 7.58 13.39
N GLY A 301 -11.16 8.89 13.28
CA GLY A 301 -10.54 9.90 14.13
C GLY A 301 -11.52 10.97 14.58
N ASN A 302 -11.08 11.78 15.53
CA ASN A 302 -11.74 13.02 15.96
C ASN A 302 -10.93 14.27 15.57
N GLU A 303 -10.18 14.20 14.46
CA GLU A 303 -9.47 15.36 13.91
C GLU A 303 -10.45 16.40 13.32
N GLN A 304 -11.63 15.93 12.92
CA GLN A 304 -12.77 16.75 12.54
C GLN A 304 -13.82 16.68 13.65
N ASP A 305 -14.48 17.81 13.93
CA ASP A 305 -15.50 17.88 14.98
C ASP A 305 -16.84 17.29 14.50
N GLU A 306 -17.18 17.46 13.23
CA GLU A 306 -18.41 16.99 12.63
C GLU A 306 -18.28 15.57 12.07
N VAL A 307 -19.25 14.71 12.41
CA VAL A 307 -19.32 13.33 11.88
C VAL A 307 -19.30 13.29 10.36
N MET A 308 -20.03 14.19 9.69
CA MET A 308 -20.06 14.24 8.23
C MET A 308 -18.68 14.51 7.63
N GLU A 309 -17.91 15.42 8.22
CA GLU A 309 -16.54 15.72 7.77
C GLU A 309 -15.62 14.52 7.95
N THR A 310 -15.84 13.67 8.95
CA THR A 310 -15.06 12.43 9.09
C THR A 310 -15.28 11.42 7.96
N LEU A 311 -16.35 11.59 7.15
CA LEU A 311 -16.68 10.73 6.01
C LEU A 311 -16.09 11.24 4.69
N THR A 312 -15.56 12.47 4.66
CA THR A 312 -15.12 13.16 3.45
C THR A 312 -14.09 12.34 2.65
N SER A 313 -13.11 11.71 3.32
CA SER A 313 -12.13 10.84 2.65
C SER A 313 -12.79 9.64 1.98
N SER A 314 -13.60 8.87 2.72
CA SER A 314 -14.26 7.67 2.18
C SER A 314 -15.14 7.99 0.97
N GLN A 315 -15.94 9.07 1.03
CA GLN A 315 -16.79 9.51 -0.09
C GLN A 315 -15.94 9.88 -1.32
N THR A 316 -14.88 10.65 -1.10
CA THR A 316 -13.97 11.12 -2.15
C THR A 316 -13.24 9.96 -2.82
N ILE A 317 -12.69 9.04 -2.03
CA ILE A 317 -11.97 7.87 -2.54
C ILE A 317 -12.92 6.92 -3.27
N ASN A 318 -14.16 6.72 -2.80
CA ASN A 318 -15.13 5.89 -3.50
C ASN A 318 -15.52 6.48 -4.87
N LEU A 319 -15.65 7.81 -4.97
CA LEU A 319 -15.84 8.49 -6.25
C LEU A 319 -14.67 8.24 -7.20
N LEU A 320 -13.44 8.47 -6.73
CA LEU A 320 -12.22 8.27 -7.53
C LEU A 320 -12.02 6.80 -7.91
N ALA A 321 -12.34 5.87 -7.01
CA ALA A 321 -12.25 4.44 -7.26
C ALA A 321 -13.25 3.97 -8.32
N GLY A 322 -14.48 4.48 -8.29
CA GLY A 322 -15.46 4.23 -9.36
C GLY A 322 -15.04 4.82 -10.70
N TYR A 323 -14.44 6.02 -10.70
CA TYR A 323 -14.02 6.71 -11.92
C TYR A 323 -12.78 6.07 -12.57
N TYR A 324 -11.74 5.79 -11.78
CA TYR A 324 -10.48 5.21 -12.27
C TYR A 324 -10.48 3.67 -12.28
N GLY A 325 -11.46 3.04 -11.65
CA GLY A 325 -11.57 1.59 -11.57
C GLY A 325 -10.52 0.93 -10.68
N VAL A 326 -10.14 1.60 -9.59
CA VAL A 326 -9.23 1.03 -8.56
C VAL A 326 -10.02 0.39 -7.44
N ALA A 327 -9.39 -0.50 -6.67
CA ALA A 327 -10.04 -1.10 -5.52
C ALA A 327 -10.00 -0.15 -4.31
N SER A 328 -11.01 -0.23 -3.44
CA SER A 328 -11.00 0.46 -2.15
C SER A 328 -11.62 -0.39 -1.05
N MET A 329 -11.08 -0.22 0.15
CA MET A 329 -11.58 -0.81 1.39
C MET A 329 -11.58 0.23 2.52
N SER A 330 -12.46 0.08 3.51
CA SER A 330 -12.56 1.01 4.63
C SER A 330 -12.60 0.28 5.96
N TYR A 331 -11.61 0.59 6.81
CA TYR A 331 -11.62 0.17 8.20
C TYR A 331 -12.72 0.89 8.97
N GLY A 332 -12.83 2.21 8.76
CA GLY A 332 -13.85 3.03 9.42
C GLY A 332 -15.23 2.40 9.26
N ASP A 333 -15.64 2.08 8.04
CA ASP A 333 -16.97 1.51 7.78
C ASP A 333 -17.19 0.10 8.37
N ALA A 334 -16.13 -0.62 8.71
CA ALA A 334 -16.25 -1.89 9.42
C ALA A 334 -16.71 -1.70 10.87
N VAL A 335 -16.20 -0.67 11.55
CA VAL A 335 -16.31 -0.51 13.01
C VAL A 335 -17.02 0.77 13.47
N ARG A 336 -17.29 1.72 12.57
CA ARG A 336 -17.72 3.09 12.90
C ARG A 336 -19.00 3.15 13.73
N ASP A 337 -19.97 2.29 13.48
CA ASP A 337 -21.19 2.20 14.28
C ASP A 337 -20.91 1.79 15.74
N MET A 338 -19.90 0.94 16.01
CA MET A 338 -19.48 0.64 17.38
C MET A 338 -18.84 1.85 18.04
N VAL A 339 -17.92 2.50 17.33
CA VAL A 339 -17.19 3.67 17.83
C VAL A 339 -18.10 4.88 18.04
N TYR A 340 -19.11 5.07 17.20
CA TYR A 340 -20.11 6.12 17.39
C TYR A 340 -21.15 5.77 18.44
N GLY A 341 -21.42 4.48 18.64
CA GLY A 341 -22.29 3.99 19.72
C GLY A 341 -21.69 4.22 21.10
N ASP A 342 -20.36 4.11 21.23
CA ASP A 342 -19.60 4.49 22.42
C ASP A 342 -18.30 5.17 22.02
N ASN A 343 -18.33 6.50 21.90
CA ASN A 343 -17.15 7.28 21.56
C ASN A 343 -16.14 7.43 22.71
N LYS A 344 -16.24 6.64 23.77
CA LYS A 344 -15.22 6.51 24.82
C LYS A 344 -14.48 5.18 24.75
N GLU A 345 -14.92 4.27 23.87
CA GLU A 345 -14.17 3.06 23.56
C GLU A 345 -12.82 3.43 22.92
N TRP A 346 -11.83 2.55 23.03
CA TRP A 346 -10.50 2.75 22.43
C TRP A 346 -9.92 1.46 21.85
N TRP A 347 -10.74 0.41 21.74
CA TRP A 347 -10.32 -0.86 21.17
C TRP A 347 -10.23 -0.73 19.65
N PHE A 348 -11.19 -0.04 19.04
CA PHE A 348 -11.26 0.20 17.60
C PHE A 348 -10.90 1.63 17.21
N SER A 349 -10.76 2.54 18.17
CA SER A 349 -10.42 3.94 17.94
C SER A 349 -9.21 4.40 18.76
N SER A 350 -8.93 5.71 18.71
CA SER A 350 -7.88 6.33 19.51
C SER A 350 -8.41 6.69 20.89
N HIS A 351 -7.52 6.80 21.88
CA HIS A 351 -7.88 7.22 23.24
C HIS A 351 -8.11 8.75 23.33
N TRP A 352 -9.13 9.24 22.62
CA TRP A 352 -9.49 10.65 22.58
C TRP A 352 -10.33 11.13 23.76
N PHE A 353 -10.82 10.24 24.64
CA PHE A 353 -11.57 10.62 25.82
C PHE A 353 -10.78 10.25 27.08
N GLU A 354 -10.10 11.22 27.69
CA GLU A 354 -9.24 11.01 28.85
C GLU A 354 -9.52 12.07 29.92
N GLY A 355 -9.57 11.65 31.19
CA GLY A 355 -9.81 12.58 32.31
C GLY A 355 -11.15 13.34 32.23
N GLY A 356 -12.17 12.75 31.59
CA GLY A 356 -13.48 13.37 31.42
C GLY A 356 -13.54 14.44 30.32
N LYS A 357 -12.51 14.54 29.47
CA LYS A 357 -12.43 15.53 28.39
C LYS A 357 -12.07 14.86 27.07
N TYR A 358 -12.55 15.45 25.97
CA TYR A 358 -12.09 15.08 24.65
C TYR A 358 -10.77 15.77 24.32
N GLN A 359 -9.85 15.02 23.73
CA GLN A 359 -8.59 15.47 23.16
C GLN A 359 -8.48 14.94 21.73
N ARG A 360 -7.78 15.65 20.85
CA ARG A 360 -7.49 15.13 19.51
C ARG A 360 -6.54 13.95 19.60
N ALA A 361 -6.95 12.80 19.08
CA ALA A 361 -6.11 11.61 19.02
C ALA A 361 -6.40 10.85 17.73
N VAL A 362 -5.33 10.53 16.98
CA VAL A 362 -5.44 9.89 15.65
C VAL A 362 -4.83 8.50 15.62
N HIS A 363 -4.06 8.13 16.66
CA HIS A 363 -3.32 6.88 16.72
C HIS A 363 -4.09 5.87 17.56
N PRO A 364 -4.75 4.89 16.92
CA PRO A 364 -5.46 3.87 17.65
C PRO A 364 -4.49 2.86 18.28
N HIS A 365 -5.00 2.15 19.28
CA HIS A 365 -4.23 1.18 20.05
C HIS A 365 -4.16 -0.19 19.32
N MET A 366 -3.68 -1.23 20.00
CA MET A 366 -3.45 -2.57 19.42
C MET A 366 -4.70 -3.18 18.77
N GLY A 367 -5.90 -2.92 19.30
CA GLY A 367 -7.13 -3.53 18.80
C GLY A 367 -7.43 -3.18 17.34
N MET A 368 -7.30 -1.90 16.97
CA MET A 368 -7.40 -1.47 15.57
C MET A 368 -6.35 -2.14 14.68
N HIS A 369 -5.10 -2.24 15.15
CA HIS A 369 -4.04 -2.89 14.38
C HIS A 369 -4.28 -4.38 14.14
N ILE A 370 -4.96 -5.08 15.06
CA ILE A 370 -5.42 -6.45 14.88
C ILE A 370 -6.61 -6.49 13.92
N ALA A 371 -7.63 -5.66 14.13
CA ALA A 371 -8.82 -5.63 13.28
C ALA A 371 -8.51 -5.28 11.82
N MET A 372 -7.54 -4.39 11.59
CA MET A 372 -7.05 -4.03 10.27
C MET A 372 -6.43 -5.23 9.53
N VAL A 373 -5.82 -6.18 10.25
CA VAL A 373 -5.30 -7.42 9.63
C VAL A 373 -6.42 -8.17 8.93
N TRP A 374 -7.55 -8.31 9.62
CA TRP A 374 -8.70 -9.02 9.09
C TRP A 374 -9.40 -8.24 7.99
N VAL A 375 -9.53 -6.91 8.11
CA VAL A 375 -10.06 -6.06 7.04
C VAL A 375 -9.25 -6.25 5.76
N VAL A 376 -7.92 -6.11 5.82
CA VAL A 376 -7.06 -6.26 4.63
C VAL A 376 -7.11 -7.69 4.11
N ALA A 377 -6.96 -8.70 4.96
CA ALA A 377 -6.98 -10.09 4.53
C ALA A 377 -8.32 -10.51 3.90
N PHE A 378 -9.45 -10.08 4.49
CA PHE A 378 -10.78 -10.36 3.95
C PHE A 378 -10.99 -9.69 2.60
N ASN A 379 -10.55 -8.44 2.42
CA ASN A 379 -10.65 -7.75 1.14
C ASN A 379 -9.79 -8.41 0.04
N LEU A 380 -8.57 -8.87 0.39
CA LEU A 380 -7.75 -9.65 -0.54
C LEU A 380 -8.42 -10.97 -0.90
N LEU A 381 -9.01 -11.69 0.07
CA LEU A 381 -9.79 -12.90 -0.19
C LEU A 381 -11.01 -12.62 -1.07
N ASN A 382 -11.68 -11.48 -0.86
CA ASN A 382 -12.81 -11.03 -1.68
C ASN A 382 -12.40 -10.76 -3.13
N LEU A 383 -11.23 -10.15 -3.35
CA LEU A 383 -10.68 -9.96 -4.69
C LEU A 383 -10.39 -11.30 -5.38
N VAL A 384 -9.76 -12.25 -4.67
CA VAL A 384 -9.44 -13.57 -5.22
C VAL A 384 -10.69 -14.36 -5.57
N THR A 385 -11.64 -14.47 -4.64
CA THR A 385 -12.88 -15.23 -4.86
C THR A 385 -13.73 -14.61 -5.96
N THR A 386 -13.81 -13.27 -6.02
CA THR A 386 -14.52 -12.59 -7.10
C THR A 386 -13.85 -12.83 -8.45
N TYR A 387 -12.52 -12.69 -8.54
CA TYR A 387 -11.76 -12.96 -9.75
C TYR A 387 -11.96 -14.39 -10.26
N CYS A 388 -11.90 -15.37 -9.36
CA CYS A 388 -12.07 -16.78 -9.73
C CYS A 388 -13.52 -17.14 -10.11
N SER A 389 -14.49 -16.36 -9.62
CA SER A 389 -15.90 -16.46 -10.04
C SER A 389 -16.15 -15.85 -11.43
N LEU A 390 -15.19 -15.11 -12.01
CA LEU A 390 -15.35 -14.55 -13.35
C LEU A 390 -15.33 -15.66 -14.42
N PRO A 391 -16.11 -15.50 -15.52
CA PRO A 391 -16.06 -16.40 -16.67
C PRO A 391 -14.63 -16.59 -17.19
N ILE A 392 -14.30 -17.79 -17.67
CA ILE A 392 -12.97 -18.11 -18.22
C ILE A 392 -12.57 -17.13 -19.33
N SER A 393 -13.53 -16.73 -20.18
CA SER A 393 -13.32 -15.71 -21.21
C SER A 393 -12.80 -14.39 -20.65
N THR A 394 -13.27 -14.00 -19.45
CA THR A 394 -12.83 -12.78 -18.76
C THR A 394 -11.45 -12.97 -18.15
N ARG A 395 -11.15 -14.14 -17.56
CA ARG A 395 -9.84 -14.47 -16.99
C ARG A 395 -8.72 -14.57 -18.03
N SER A 396 -9.03 -15.02 -19.25
CA SER A 396 -8.07 -15.17 -20.36
C SER A 396 -7.58 -13.85 -20.99
N GLY A 397 -7.97 -12.69 -20.44
CA GLY A 397 -7.51 -11.38 -20.91
C GLY A 397 -8.21 -10.86 -22.17
N GLN A 398 -9.25 -11.56 -22.67
CA GLN A 398 -10.01 -11.12 -23.85
C GLN A 398 -11.11 -10.08 -23.57
N ARG A 399 -11.53 -9.91 -22.31
CA ARG A 399 -12.73 -9.10 -21.95
C ARG A 399 -12.50 -8.04 -20.87
N ILE A 400 -11.26 -7.75 -20.48
CA ILE A 400 -11.03 -6.86 -19.35
C ILE A 400 -10.96 -5.41 -19.84
N HIS A 401 -11.81 -4.54 -19.28
CA HIS A 401 -11.98 -3.08 -19.47
C HIS A 401 -10.70 -2.20 -19.27
N SER A 402 -9.54 -2.83 -19.36
CA SER A 402 -8.18 -2.33 -19.15
C SER A 402 -7.64 -1.49 -20.31
N GLY A 403 -8.42 -1.26 -21.37
CA GLY A 403 -7.90 -0.58 -22.56
C GLY A 403 -6.80 -1.38 -23.28
N ASN A 404 -6.74 -2.70 -23.11
CA ASN A 404 -5.78 -3.59 -23.80
C ASN A 404 -6.35 -4.28 -25.05
N GLU A 405 -7.37 -3.69 -25.64
CA GLU A 405 -8.07 -4.33 -26.74
C GLU A 405 -7.25 -4.29 -28.04
N LYS A 406 -7.27 -5.42 -28.76
CA LYS A 406 -6.29 -5.73 -29.81
C LYS A 406 -6.51 -4.99 -31.14
N ARG A 407 -7.69 -4.39 -31.37
CA ARG A 407 -8.01 -3.65 -32.60
C ARG A 407 -9.04 -2.55 -32.29
N SER A 408 -8.72 -1.30 -32.67
CA SER A 408 -9.58 -0.12 -32.55
C SER A 408 -10.13 0.31 -33.91
N ASP A 409 -10.57 -0.64 -34.73
CA ASP A 409 -11.17 -0.33 -36.05
C ASP A 409 -12.58 0.31 -35.93
N GLY A 410 -13.01 0.65 -34.71
CA GLY A 410 -14.28 1.31 -34.41
C GLY A 410 -15.47 0.35 -34.39
N LYS A 411 -15.27 -0.96 -34.61
CA LYS A 411 -16.32 -1.97 -34.53
C LYS A 411 -16.13 -2.80 -33.26
N TRP A 412 -16.92 -2.48 -32.24
CA TRP A 412 -16.96 -3.27 -31.02
C TRP A 412 -17.52 -4.67 -31.33
N ASP A 413 -16.66 -5.69 -31.37
CA ASP A 413 -17.12 -7.04 -31.10
C ASP A 413 -17.39 -7.08 -29.60
N TYR A 414 -18.67 -7.09 -29.20
CA TYR A 414 -19.09 -7.26 -27.80
C TYR A 414 -18.48 -8.48 -27.12
N GLY A 415 -17.73 -9.31 -27.87
CA GLY A 415 -17.16 -10.54 -27.42
C GLY A 415 -18.25 -11.47 -26.93
N TYR A 416 -19.51 -11.23 -27.33
CA TYR A 416 -20.67 -11.89 -26.78
C TYR A 416 -20.58 -13.38 -27.09
N VAL A 417 -20.64 -14.17 -26.03
CA VAL A 417 -20.73 -15.62 -26.12
C VAL A 417 -21.97 -16.00 -25.31
N PRO A 418 -22.91 -16.78 -25.88
CA PRO A 418 -24.11 -17.24 -25.17
C PRO A 418 -23.75 -18.33 -24.14
N GLU A 419 -22.96 -17.97 -23.14
CA GLU A 419 -22.55 -18.83 -22.04
C GLU A 419 -23.47 -18.62 -20.82
N ASN A 420 -23.53 -19.62 -19.93
CA ASN A 420 -24.20 -19.52 -18.62
C ASN A 420 -25.68 -19.07 -18.69
N GLY A 421 -26.42 -19.54 -19.69
CA GLY A 421 -27.84 -19.21 -19.85
C GLY A 421 -28.13 -17.90 -20.57
N LEU A 422 -27.10 -17.19 -21.05
CA LEU A 422 -27.29 -16.05 -21.94
C LEU A 422 -27.84 -16.51 -23.31
N PRO A 423 -28.87 -15.85 -23.87
CA PRO A 423 -29.53 -16.28 -25.09
C PRO A 423 -28.61 -16.15 -26.31
N THR A 424 -28.82 -16.93 -27.37
CA THR A 424 -28.15 -16.62 -28.65
C THR A 424 -28.69 -15.30 -29.21
N LEU A 425 -27.79 -14.40 -29.65
CA LEU A 425 -28.20 -13.14 -30.28
C LEU A 425 -28.97 -13.44 -31.57
N ARG A 426 -30.10 -12.75 -31.77
CA ARG A 426 -30.94 -12.91 -32.97
C ARG A 426 -30.60 -11.93 -34.10
N ALA A 427 -29.83 -10.89 -33.79
CA ALA A 427 -29.44 -9.83 -34.71
C ALA A 427 -27.92 -9.81 -34.92
N SER A 428 -27.46 -9.00 -35.87
CA SER A 428 -26.02 -8.77 -36.07
C SER A 428 -25.38 -8.27 -34.77
N LYS A 429 -24.09 -8.57 -34.57
CA LYS A 429 -23.31 -8.06 -33.42
C LYS A 429 -23.15 -6.52 -33.43
N GLN A 430 -23.74 -5.80 -34.38
CA GLN A 430 -23.61 -4.35 -34.52
C GLN A 430 -24.98 -3.72 -34.30
N LEU A 431 -25.18 -3.17 -33.11
CA LEU A 431 -26.33 -2.35 -32.78
C LEU A 431 -25.94 -0.88 -32.93
N GLU A 432 -26.76 -0.11 -33.66
CA GLU A 432 -26.61 1.34 -33.73
C GLU A 432 -26.73 1.95 -32.33
N GLY A 433 -25.87 2.93 -32.01
CA GLY A 433 -25.82 3.54 -30.66
C GLY A 433 -25.23 2.64 -29.58
N GLY A 434 -24.67 1.49 -29.94
CA GLY A 434 -23.95 0.62 -29.02
C GLY A 434 -22.71 1.28 -28.40
N PRO A 435 -22.23 0.78 -27.23
CA PRO A 435 -21.01 1.30 -26.62
C PRO A 435 -19.82 1.17 -27.57
N ALA A 436 -19.04 2.25 -27.67
CA ALA A 436 -17.80 2.27 -28.39
C ALA A 436 -16.67 1.66 -27.56
N GLN A 437 -15.59 1.38 -28.26
CA GLN A 437 -14.35 0.94 -27.67
C GLN A 437 -13.76 1.97 -26.72
N LYS A 438 -13.43 1.53 -25.50
CA LYS A 438 -12.77 2.39 -24.52
C LYS A 438 -11.34 2.70 -24.99
N PRO A 439 -10.90 3.97 -24.97
CA PRO A 439 -9.51 4.33 -25.21
C PRO A 439 -8.52 3.61 -24.26
N ARG A 440 -7.28 3.36 -24.71
CA ARG A 440 -6.23 2.69 -23.90
C ARG A 440 -5.70 3.58 -22.77
N GLY A 441 -5.88 3.20 -21.51
CA GLY A 441 -5.30 3.92 -20.36
C GLY A 441 -6.34 4.52 -19.42
N LEU A 442 -5.92 5.50 -18.61
CA LEU A 442 -6.76 6.14 -17.60
C LEU A 442 -7.70 7.17 -18.26
N PRO A 443 -8.93 7.35 -17.74
CA PRO A 443 -9.79 8.45 -18.14
C PRO A 443 -9.11 9.81 -17.87
N PRO A 444 -9.56 10.91 -18.51
CA PRO A 444 -9.07 12.26 -18.23
C PRO A 444 -9.19 12.60 -16.74
N MET A 445 -8.44 13.59 -16.27
CA MET A 445 -8.63 14.09 -14.91
C MET A 445 -10.09 14.51 -14.70
N LEU A 446 -10.72 14.02 -13.64
CA LEU A 446 -12.05 14.43 -13.25
C LEU A 446 -11.94 15.83 -12.64
N THR A 447 -12.50 16.80 -13.34
CA THR A 447 -12.52 18.21 -12.93
C THR A 447 -13.95 18.72 -12.94
N GLN A 448 -14.19 19.88 -12.33
CA GLN A 448 -15.50 20.55 -12.39
C GLN A 448 -15.88 21.00 -13.82
N THR A 449 -14.92 21.08 -14.73
CA THR A 449 -15.11 21.54 -16.12
C THR A 449 -15.17 20.38 -17.12
N LEU A 450 -14.87 19.15 -16.71
CA LEU A 450 -15.01 17.97 -17.55
C LEU A 450 -16.50 17.67 -17.78
N SER A 451 -16.97 17.83 -19.02
CA SER A 451 -18.36 17.58 -19.38
C SER A 451 -18.55 16.23 -20.07
N LEU A 452 -19.77 15.70 -19.98
CA LEU A 452 -20.16 14.48 -20.70
C LEU A 452 -20.02 14.62 -22.22
N GLU A 453 -20.21 15.84 -22.75
CA GLU A 453 -20.07 16.13 -24.17
C GLU A 453 -18.64 15.98 -24.67
N ARG A 454 -17.64 16.25 -23.80
CA ARG A 454 -16.23 16.32 -24.19
C ARG A 454 -15.37 15.18 -23.69
N ILE A 455 -15.81 14.43 -22.67
CA ILE A 455 -14.97 13.42 -22.02
C ILE A 455 -14.39 12.39 -23.00
N SER A 456 -15.16 11.95 -23.99
CA SER A 456 -14.69 10.99 -24.99
C SER A 456 -13.62 11.55 -25.92
N ASP A 457 -13.67 12.85 -26.20
CA ASP A 457 -12.68 13.53 -27.05
C ASP A 457 -11.39 13.78 -26.27
N VAL A 458 -11.52 14.36 -25.08
CA VAL A 458 -10.38 14.59 -24.17
C VAL A 458 -9.67 13.29 -23.86
N TRP A 459 -10.40 12.19 -23.66
CA TRP A 459 -9.78 10.89 -23.40
C TRP A 459 -8.95 10.39 -24.59
N ARG A 460 -9.45 10.55 -25.82
CA ARG A 460 -8.72 10.15 -27.01
C ARG A 460 -7.50 11.04 -27.26
N GLU A 461 -7.62 12.34 -26.98
CA GLU A 461 -6.52 13.31 -27.07
C GLU A 461 -5.42 12.97 -26.07
N ASP A 462 -5.74 12.84 -24.78
CA ASP A 462 -4.79 12.50 -23.70
C ASP A 462 -4.00 11.22 -24.01
N ILE A 463 -4.69 10.19 -24.52
CA ILE A 463 -4.05 8.91 -24.83
C ILE A 463 -3.17 8.98 -26.06
N SER A 464 -3.49 9.82 -27.04
CA SER A 464 -2.68 9.91 -28.26
C SER A 464 -1.22 10.29 -27.96
N GLU A 465 -0.98 11.05 -26.90
CA GLU A 465 0.36 11.41 -26.41
C GLU A 465 1.06 10.23 -25.70
N ASP A 466 0.30 9.47 -24.90
CA ASP A 466 0.81 8.40 -24.04
C ASP A 466 0.63 6.97 -24.59
N THR A 467 0.11 6.81 -25.81
CA THR A 467 -0.26 5.49 -26.37
C THR A 467 0.91 4.51 -26.33
N HIS A 468 2.13 5.02 -26.45
CA HIS A 468 3.37 4.25 -26.42
C HIS A 468 3.71 3.61 -25.06
N LEU A 469 3.07 4.04 -23.97
CA LEU A 469 3.22 3.48 -22.61
C LEU A 469 2.27 2.30 -22.36
N TRP A 470 1.11 2.30 -23.01
CA TRP A 470 0.02 1.35 -22.77
C TRP A 470 0.09 0.15 -23.71
N THR A 471 1.14 -0.66 -23.53
CA THR A 471 1.38 -1.89 -24.31
C THR A 471 0.56 -3.08 -23.79
N THR A 472 -0.09 -3.81 -24.69
CA THR A 472 -0.86 -5.02 -24.35
C THR A 472 0.05 -6.20 -23.98
N PRO A 473 -0.45 -7.20 -23.24
CA PRO A 473 0.32 -8.43 -22.97
C PRO A 473 0.85 -9.11 -24.24
N SER A 474 0.07 -9.14 -25.32
CA SER A 474 0.52 -9.70 -26.60
C SER A 474 1.60 -8.85 -27.28
N GLU A 475 1.52 -7.52 -27.17
CA GLU A 475 2.56 -6.63 -27.68
C GLU A 475 3.86 -6.80 -26.87
N CYS A 476 3.75 -7.04 -25.55
CA CYS A 476 4.89 -7.36 -24.71
C CYS A 476 5.54 -8.70 -25.04
N GLN A 477 4.72 -9.75 -25.21
CA GLN A 477 5.20 -11.06 -25.66
C GLN A 477 5.87 -10.97 -27.03
N ALA A 478 5.31 -10.20 -27.97
CA ALA A 478 5.90 -9.96 -29.29
C ALA A 478 7.24 -9.22 -29.21
N GLN A 479 7.46 -8.41 -28.17
CA GLN A 479 8.74 -7.75 -27.88
C GLN A 479 9.74 -8.66 -27.14
N GLY A 480 9.40 -9.94 -26.93
CA GLY A 480 10.24 -10.88 -26.19
C GLY A 480 10.21 -10.68 -24.67
N HIS A 481 9.36 -9.78 -24.16
CA HIS A 481 9.11 -9.68 -22.74
C HIS A 481 8.21 -10.83 -22.32
N SER A 482 8.81 -11.86 -21.73
CA SER A 482 8.04 -12.94 -21.13
C SER A 482 7.35 -12.38 -19.89
N SER A 483 6.02 -12.51 -19.82
CA SER A 483 5.21 -11.98 -18.72
C SER A 483 5.46 -12.68 -17.37
N GLU A 484 6.38 -13.64 -17.29
CA GLU A 484 6.34 -14.69 -16.28
C GLU A 484 7.67 -15.01 -15.60
N GLY A 485 8.82 -14.67 -16.18
CA GLY A 485 10.14 -15.08 -15.68
C GLY A 485 11.04 -13.97 -15.12
N ASP A 486 10.81 -12.71 -15.50
CA ASP A 486 11.75 -11.65 -15.16
C ASP A 486 11.45 -11.06 -13.78
N ASP A 487 12.42 -11.15 -12.88
CA ASP A 487 12.48 -10.30 -11.70
C ASP A 487 12.28 -8.86 -12.17
N HIS A 488 11.22 -8.19 -11.70
CA HIS A 488 10.99 -6.82 -12.11
C HIS A 488 12.21 -6.00 -11.73
N GLU A 489 12.83 -5.41 -12.75
CA GLU A 489 13.84 -4.39 -12.53
C GLU A 489 13.27 -3.34 -11.56
N PRO A 490 14.08 -2.84 -10.62
CA PRO A 490 13.67 -1.71 -9.78
C PRO A 490 13.10 -0.59 -10.64
N LEU A 491 12.24 0.26 -10.05
CA LEU A 491 11.77 1.46 -10.74
C LEU A 491 12.96 2.20 -11.37
N PRO A 492 12.82 2.73 -12.61
CA PRO A 492 13.84 3.55 -13.22
C PRO A 492 14.20 4.63 -12.21
N LYS A 493 15.49 4.77 -11.87
CA LYS A 493 15.95 5.78 -10.91
C LYS A 493 15.97 7.12 -11.61
N PRO A 494 14.96 7.97 -11.43
CA PRO A 494 14.89 9.22 -12.18
C PRO A 494 15.81 10.28 -11.53
N CYS A 495 16.34 9.96 -10.35
CA CYS A 495 17.20 10.83 -9.57
C CYS A 495 18.64 10.33 -9.58
N ILE A 496 19.58 11.25 -9.80
CA ILE A 496 21.03 10.98 -9.62
C ILE A 496 21.37 10.79 -8.14
N TYR A 497 20.55 11.39 -7.27
CA TYR A 497 20.73 11.34 -5.84
C TYR A 497 19.40 11.52 -5.14
N SER A 498 19.15 10.69 -4.13
CA SER A 498 18.04 10.87 -3.22
C SER A 498 18.26 10.22 -1.87
N TRP A 499 17.57 10.74 -0.85
CA TRP A 499 17.45 10.16 0.47
C TRP A 499 16.21 10.69 1.18
N VAL A 500 15.66 9.90 2.09
CA VAL A 500 14.64 10.32 3.05
C VAL A 500 14.97 9.71 4.40
N ALA A 501 15.11 10.56 5.41
CA ALA A 501 15.38 10.14 6.78
C ALA A 501 14.22 9.27 7.30
N ASN A 502 14.56 8.24 8.09
CA ASN A 502 13.64 7.26 8.66
C ASN A 502 12.86 6.40 7.65
N LEU A 503 13.01 6.62 6.34
CA LEU A 503 12.35 5.84 5.30
C LEU A 503 13.16 4.58 4.95
N GLU A 504 14.46 4.75 4.74
CA GLU A 504 15.36 3.62 4.50
C GLU A 504 15.77 2.99 5.83
N ARG A 505 15.78 1.65 5.93
CA ARG A 505 16.36 0.95 7.09
C ARG A 505 17.81 1.38 7.36
N LYS A 506 18.48 1.90 6.33
CA LYS A 506 19.85 2.39 6.37
C LYS A 506 19.95 3.85 6.77
N LEU A 507 18.87 4.64 6.86
CA LEU A 507 18.90 6.06 7.23
C LEU A 507 18.05 6.33 8.47
N ASP A 508 18.27 5.52 9.51
CA ASP A 508 17.54 5.50 10.79
C ASP A 508 18.34 6.11 11.95
N ASN A 509 19.54 6.64 11.68
CA ASN A 509 20.36 7.31 12.69
C ASN A 509 21.26 8.39 12.09
N PRO A 510 21.75 9.34 12.91
CA PRO A 510 22.57 10.46 12.44
C PRO A 510 23.83 10.08 11.67
N LYS A 511 24.53 9.02 12.10
CA LYS A 511 25.77 8.58 11.45
C LYS A 511 25.50 8.15 10.01
N ARG A 512 24.50 7.29 9.80
CA ARG A 512 24.20 6.78 8.46
C ARG A 512 23.67 7.87 7.52
N LEU A 513 22.90 8.83 8.03
CA LEU A 513 22.50 10.00 7.25
C LEU A 513 23.71 10.85 6.84
N THR A 514 24.63 11.10 7.78
CA THR A 514 25.88 11.80 7.49
C THR A 514 26.70 11.05 6.43
N ASP A 515 26.86 9.73 6.57
CA ASP A 515 27.61 8.89 5.64
C ASP A 515 27.00 8.88 4.24
N LYS A 516 25.67 9.04 4.11
CA LYS A 516 24.95 9.16 2.84
C LYS A 516 25.20 10.50 2.14
N ILE A 517 25.24 11.60 2.89
CA ILE A 517 25.38 12.97 2.35
C ILE A 517 26.85 13.32 2.05
N LYS A 518 27.76 12.92 2.95
CA LYS A 518 29.18 13.29 2.93
C LYS A 518 29.90 13.09 1.58
N PRO A 519 29.67 12.02 0.79
CA PRO A 519 30.36 11.82 -0.49
C PRO A 519 30.12 12.92 -1.52
N HIS A 520 29.01 13.65 -1.40
CA HIS A 520 28.62 14.71 -2.33
C HIS A 520 28.86 16.10 -1.73
N MET A 521 29.36 16.21 -0.50
CA MET A 521 29.47 17.46 0.22
C MET A 521 30.86 18.08 0.02
N THR A 522 30.90 19.30 -0.55
CA THR A 522 32.15 20.02 -0.84
C THR A 522 32.50 21.03 0.22
N SER A 523 31.50 21.61 0.89
CA SER A 523 31.68 22.44 2.08
C SER A 523 30.57 22.20 3.08
N ASN A 524 30.90 22.32 4.37
CA ASN A 524 29.93 22.25 5.47
C ASN A 524 30.36 23.15 6.62
N GLU A 525 29.64 24.25 6.78
CA GLU A 525 29.79 25.26 7.80
C GLU A 525 28.57 25.16 8.73
N GLY A 526 28.65 24.27 9.71
CA GLY A 526 27.66 24.20 10.78
C GLY A 526 26.38 23.41 10.47
N TRP A 527 26.38 22.44 9.55
CA TRP A 527 25.27 21.49 9.42
C TRP A 527 25.67 20.08 9.88
N SER A 528 24.72 19.36 10.46
CA SER A 528 24.91 17.97 10.88
C SER A 528 23.60 17.18 10.90
N ALA A 529 23.70 15.85 10.95
CA ALA A 529 22.54 15.02 11.16
C ALA A 529 22.16 15.05 12.64
N ALA A 530 20.89 15.28 12.95
CA ALA A 530 20.35 15.23 14.30
C ALA A 530 19.02 14.49 14.33
N ASP A 531 18.81 13.76 15.42
CA ASP A 531 17.55 13.12 15.73
C ASP A 531 16.89 13.84 16.92
N ASP A 532 15.83 14.60 16.63
CA ASP A 532 15.02 15.24 17.67
C ASP A 532 13.69 14.50 17.78
N ASN A 533 13.46 13.79 18.89
CA ASN A 533 12.23 13.06 19.16
C ASN A 533 11.89 12.00 18.08
N ASN A 534 12.87 11.19 17.66
CA ASN A 534 12.75 10.19 16.59
C ASN A 534 12.43 10.80 15.21
N LYS A 535 12.70 12.11 15.02
CA LYS A 535 12.64 12.80 13.73
C LYS A 535 14.05 13.16 13.29
N LEU A 536 14.67 12.21 12.61
CA LEU A 536 15.99 12.37 12.01
C LEU A 536 15.93 13.38 10.85
N GLY A 537 16.96 14.22 10.75
CA GLY A 537 17.15 15.11 9.60
C GLY A 537 18.51 15.79 9.63
N TRP A 538 18.77 16.58 8.60
CA TRP A 538 19.95 17.44 8.48
C TRP A 538 19.59 18.83 9.00
N VAL A 539 20.31 19.30 10.03
CA VAL A 539 19.99 20.51 10.79
C VAL A 539 21.19 21.46 10.86
N PRO A 540 20.96 22.79 10.87
CA PRO A 540 22.00 23.78 11.06
C PRO A 540 22.30 24.00 12.56
N SER A 541 23.49 24.51 12.84
CA SER A 541 23.98 24.88 14.16
C SER A 541 23.55 26.30 14.58
N GLY A 542 23.11 27.11 13.62
CA GLY A 542 22.62 28.48 13.84
C GLY A 542 22.51 29.29 12.55
N LEU A 543 22.09 30.55 12.67
CA LEU A 543 21.98 31.50 11.55
C LEU A 543 23.31 31.62 10.80
N GLY A 544 23.26 31.66 9.47
CA GLY A 544 24.44 31.67 8.61
C GLY A 544 25.09 30.31 8.39
N SER A 545 24.61 29.23 9.03
CA SER A 545 25.10 27.88 8.72
C SER A 545 24.85 27.56 7.25
N LYS A 546 25.86 26.99 6.58
CA LYS A 546 25.87 26.79 5.14
C LYS A 546 26.47 25.45 4.77
N PHE A 547 25.95 24.78 3.73
CA PHE A 547 26.63 23.62 3.15
C PHE A 547 26.42 23.56 1.64
N THR A 548 27.33 22.90 0.95
CA THR A 548 27.30 22.75 -0.51
C THR A 548 27.39 21.29 -0.89
N LEU A 549 26.49 20.86 -1.78
CA LEU A 549 26.53 19.57 -2.45
C LEU A 549 26.96 19.75 -3.90
N GLU A 550 27.79 18.86 -4.41
CA GLU A 550 28.24 18.85 -5.81
C GLU A 550 28.15 17.43 -6.38
N PHE A 551 27.49 17.33 -7.53
CA PHE A 551 27.35 16.11 -8.31
C PHE A 551 28.11 16.31 -9.62
N LYS A 552 29.30 15.71 -9.72
CA LYS A 552 30.18 15.88 -10.87
C LYS A 552 29.79 14.93 -12.00
N ARG A 553 29.79 15.42 -13.24
CA ARG A 553 29.56 14.67 -14.47
C ARG A 553 28.33 13.76 -14.35
N ILE A 554 27.18 14.37 -14.13
CA ILE A 554 25.93 13.64 -13.95
C ILE A 554 25.67 12.71 -15.14
N ASN A 555 25.10 11.54 -14.90
CA ASN A 555 24.91 10.50 -15.91
C ASN A 555 23.59 10.62 -16.68
N HIS A 556 22.66 11.46 -16.22
CA HIS A 556 21.41 11.79 -16.87
C HIS A 556 20.99 13.22 -16.54
N GLU A 557 19.98 13.73 -17.27
CA GLU A 557 19.52 15.12 -17.13
C GLU A 557 18.94 15.38 -15.73
N VAL A 558 19.13 16.58 -15.17
CA VAL A 558 18.48 17.02 -13.93
C VAL A 558 17.63 18.26 -14.23
N ARG A 559 16.33 18.19 -13.95
CA ARG A 559 15.36 19.28 -14.20
C ARG A 559 14.73 19.84 -12.93
N ALA A 560 14.81 19.12 -11.82
CA ALA A 560 14.28 19.59 -10.55
C ALA A 560 15.11 19.10 -9.38
N VAL A 561 15.03 19.88 -8.30
CA VAL A 561 15.47 19.45 -6.98
C VAL A 561 14.29 19.53 -6.03
N THR A 562 14.05 18.46 -5.29
CA THR A 562 13.00 18.41 -4.27
C THR A 562 13.59 18.24 -2.89
N TRP A 563 13.04 18.97 -1.94
CA TRP A 563 13.39 18.91 -0.53
C TRP A 563 12.17 18.45 0.25
N MET A 564 12.35 17.48 1.13
CA MET A 564 11.38 17.16 2.16
C MET A 564 11.82 17.89 3.42
N ILE A 565 11.15 18.97 3.77
CA ILE A 565 11.51 19.80 4.92
C ILE A 565 10.55 19.52 6.06
N MET A 566 11.02 19.61 7.30
CA MET A 566 10.12 19.68 8.43
C MET A 566 9.82 21.14 8.74
N ARG A 567 8.55 21.54 8.65
CA ARG A 567 8.10 22.79 9.27
C ARG A 567 7.66 22.52 10.70
N SER A 568 7.91 23.46 11.59
CA SER A 568 7.56 23.33 13.00
C SER A 568 7.31 24.69 13.64
N TYR A 569 6.88 24.65 14.90
CA TYR A 569 6.49 25.79 15.72
C TYR A 569 7.44 26.01 16.91
N GLY A 570 7.23 27.13 17.61
CA GLY A 570 7.98 27.50 18.81
C GLY A 570 9.20 28.38 18.50
N GLU A 571 9.79 28.93 19.56
CA GLU A 571 10.86 29.93 19.49
C GLU A 571 12.05 29.48 18.65
N LYS A 572 12.47 28.20 18.79
CA LYS A 572 13.55 27.59 17.99
C LYS A 572 13.32 27.75 16.47
N TRP A 573 12.06 27.67 16.04
CA TRP A 573 11.66 27.69 14.63
C TRP A 573 11.21 29.06 14.14
N SER A 574 11.03 30.05 15.02
CA SER A 574 10.58 31.39 14.62
C SER A 574 11.47 31.94 13.51
N ASP A 575 10.84 32.47 12.46
CA ASP A 575 11.50 33.07 11.28
C ASP A 575 12.48 32.14 10.54
N SER A 576 12.37 30.82 10.75
CA SER A 576 13.18 29.80 10.07
C SER A 576 13.04 29.92 8.55
N ARG A 577 14.12 30.31 7.87
CA ARG A 577 14.20 30.48 6.41
C ARG A 577 15.49 29.90 5.87
N LEU A 578 15.38 29.04 4.86
CA LEU A 578 16.50 28.41 4.17
C LEU A 578 16.57 28.98 2.75
N LYS A 579 17.71 29.57 2.38
CA LYS A 579 17.99 29.93 1.00
C LYS A 579 18.65 28.76 0.29
N VAL A 580 18.16 28.44 -0.91
CA VAL A 580 18.70 27.36 -1.74
C VAL A 580 19.04 27.90 -3.12
N ASP A 581 20.31 27.75 -3.50
CA ASP A 581 20.83 28.13 -4.82
C ASP A 581 21.28 26.87 -5.57
N VAL A 582 20.84 26.70 -6.82
CA VAL A 582 21.21 25.58 -7.69
C VAL A 582 21.95 26.09 -8.92
N TYR A 583 23.10 25.49 -9.23
CA TYR A 583 24.00 25.86 -10.31
C TYR A 583 24.26 24.68 -11.28
N ALA A 584 24.49 25.00 -12.56
CA ALA A 584 25.16 24.12 -13.53
C ALA A 584 26.56 24.67 -13.82
N GLY A 585 27.59 24.03 -13.27
CA GLY A 585 28.93 24.63 -13.20
C GLY A 585 28.90 25.97 -12.44
N ASP A 586 29.19 27.06 -13.15
CA ASP A 586 29.18 28.43 -12.62
C ASP A 586 27.86 29.20 -12.88
N GLU A 587 26.95 28.64 -13.69
CA GLU A 587 25.67 29.26 -14.02
C GLU A 587 24.65 29.03 -12.89
N LEU A 588 24.16 30.11 -12.26
CA LEU A 588 23.04 30.03 -11.31
C LEU A 588 21.73 29.79 -12.07
N LEU A 589 21.12 28.62 -11.85
CA LEU A 589 19.87 28.23 -12.50
C LEU A 589 18.64 28.73 -11.75
N LYS A 590 18.69 28.67 -10.41
CA LYS A 590 17.56 29.01 -9.56
C LYS A 590 17.99 29.34 -8.14
N THR A 591 17.31 30.33 -7.56
CA THR A 591 17.32 30.63 -6.13
C THR A 591 15.89 30.51 -5.59
N GLU A 592 15.73 29.93 -4.41
CA GLU A 592 14.45 29.88 -3.69
C GLU A 592 14.68 30.05 -2.19
N GLU A 593 13.76 30.74 -1.52
CA GLU A 593 13.72 30.82 -0.07
C GLU A 593 12.57 29.96 0.46
N VAL A 594 12.92 29.06 1.37
CA VAL A 594 12.02 28.05 1.91
C VAL A 594 11.77 28.32 3.37
N VAL A 595 10.49 28.45 3.74
CA VAL A 595 10.08 28.71 5.12
C VAL A 595 9.99 27.39 5.90
N GLY A 596 10.69 27.33 7.04
CA GLY A 596 10.71 26.21 7.98
C GLY A 596 9.78 26.39 9.19
N TYR A 597 9.12 27.55 9.30
CA TYR A 597 8.22 27.88 10.39
C TYR A 597 6.75 27.71 10.01
N HIS A 598 5.92 27.30 10.96
CA HIS A 598 4.48 27.57 10.98
C HIS A 598 4.01 27.67 12.45
N ASP A 599 2.80 28.17 12.67
CA ASP A 599 2.17 28.30 13.99
C ASP A 599 1.37 27.05 14.44
N LYS A 600 1.28 26.02 13.59
CA LYS A 600 0.64 24.74 13.96
C LYS A 600 1.41 24.06 15.09
N LYS A 601 0.74 23.64 16.17
CA LYS A 601 1.33 22.99 17.36
C LYS A 601 1.77 21.53 17.14
N THR A 602 2.30 21.20 15.96
CA THR A 602 2.88 19.90 15.61
C THR A 602 3.88 20.08 14.47
N SER A 603 4.89 19.22 14.33
CA SER A 603 5.84 19.34 13.20
C SER A 603 5.45 18.42 12.04
N GLU A 604 5.44 18.97 10.84
CA GLU A 604 4.96 18.35 9.60
C GLU A 604 6.05 18.32 8.54
N THR A 605 5.98 17.34 7.64
CA THR A 605 6.90 17.25 6.49
C THR A 605 6.23 17.84 5.25
N TYR A 606 6.91 18.77 4.58
CA TYR A 606 6.46 19.40 3.34
C TYR A 606 7.42 19.04 2.21
N ASN A 607 6.88 18.79 1.02
CA ASN A 607 7.68 18.57 -0.19
C ASN A 607 7.76 19.89 -0.96
N ILE A 608 8.97 20.42 -1.13
CA ILE A 608 9.21 21.65 -1.87
C ILE A 608 9.95 21.27 -3.16
N LYS A 609 9.25 21.36 -4.31
CA LYS A 609 9.81 21.05 -5.63
C LYS A 609 10.30 22.33 -6.31
N MET A 610 11.61 22.43 -6.50
CA MET A 610 12.25 23.51 -7.24
C MET A 610 12.50 23.06 -8.70
N LYS A 611 11.69 23.57 -9.64
CA LYS A 611 11.95 23.41 -11.08
C LYS A 611 13.09 24.32 -11.53
N LEU A 612 14.07 23.77 -12.24
CA LEU A 612 15.23 24.52 -12.74
C LEU A 612 14.87 25.30 -14.01
N ALA A 613 15.54 26.43 -14.25
CA ALA A 613 15.31 27.27 -15.43
C ALA A 613 15.60 26.53 -16.76
N ARG A 614 16.57 25.62 -16.73
CA ARG A 614 16.86 24.64 -17.78
C ARG A 614 17.27 23.31 -17.14
N GLY A 615 17.17 22.23 -17.90
CA GLY A 615 17.78 20.96 -17.52
C GLY A 615 19.31 21.05 -17.53
N VAL A 616 19.94 20.45 -16.52
CA VAL A 616 21.38 20.20 -16.47
C VAL A 616 21.63 18.89 -17.19
N LYS A 617 22.45 18.91 -18.25
CA LYS A 617 22.62 17.77 -19.16
C LYS A 617 23.61 16.75 -18.61
N ALA A 618 23.50 15.51 -19.10
CA ALA A 618 24.49 14.47 -18.83
C ALA A 618 25.91 14.98 -19.19
N GLY A 619 26.85 14.79 -18.28
CA GLY A 619 28.23 15.25 -18.37
C GLY A 619 28.51 16.62 -17.71
N GLU A 620 27.48 17.43 -17.43
CA GLU A 620 27.62 18.66 -16.64
C GLU A 620 27.71 18.38 -15.13
N ASP A 621 28.10 19.40 -14.36
CA ASP A 621 28.15 19.35 -12.90
C ASP A 621 26.94 20.08 -12.31
N VAL A 622 26.29 19.50 -11.29
CA VAL A 622 25.21 20.15 -10.52
C VAL A 622 25.76 20.55 -9.15
N ARG A 623 25.68 21.83 -8.81
CA ARG A 623 26.07 22.33 -7.48
C ARG A 623 24.87 22.94 -6.77
N ILE A 624 24.67 22.57 -5.52
CA ILE A 624 23.55 23.01 -4.69
C ILE A 624 24.12 23.61 -3.42
N GLN A 625 23.78 24.86 -3.15
CA GLN A 625 24.21 25.58 -1.96
C GLN A 625 22.99 25.89 -1.09
N LEU A 626 23.08 25.56 0.20
CA LEU A 626 22.01 25.79 1.16
C LEU A 626 22.54 26.64 2.31
N GLU A 627 21.80 27.67 2.69
CA GLU A 627 22.19 28.62 3.75
C GLU A 627 20.99 28.98 4.62
N LEU A 628 21.15 28.86 5.94
CA LEU A 628 20.13 29.33 6.88
C LEU A 628 20.19 30.87 6.95
N VAL A 629 19.21 31.53 6.34
CA VAL A 629 19.13 33.00 6.24
C VAL A 629 18.14 33.63 7.22
N GLY A 630 17.38 32.81 7.96
CA GLY A 630 16.47 33.28 9.01
C GLY A 630 16.23 32.22 10.09
N GLY A 631 15.92 32.68 11.29
CA GLY A 631 15.67 31.84 12.47
C GLY A 631 16.95 31.23 13.06
N SER A 632 16.78 30.28 14.00
CA SER A 632 17.90 29.60 14.67
C SER A 632 18.08 28.14 14.24
N THR A 633 17.07 27.56 13.58
CA THR A 633 17.09 26.16 13.15
C THR A 633 16.34 25.97 11.83
N PHE A 634 16.55 24.82 11.20
CA PHE A 634 15.79 24.29 10.07
C PHE A 634 15.98 22.77 10.07
N LYS A 635 15.11 21.99 9.43
CA LYS A 635 15.37 20.55 9.23
C LYS A 635 15.00 20.10 7.84
N ILE A 636 15.98 19.53 7.16
CA ILE A 636 15.78 18.79 5.90
C ILE A 636 15.65 17.33 6.29
N SER A 637 14.51 16.72 6.00
CA SER A 637 14.22 15.31 6.27
C SER A 637 14.35 14.43 5.02
N GLY A 638 14.55 15.03 3.85
CA GLY A 638 14.81 14.30 2.60
C GLY A 638 15.19 15.23 1.46
N MET A 639 15.78 14.67 0.42
CA MET A 639 16.19 15.39 -0.77
C MET A 639 16.19 14.45 -1.98
N ALA A 640 15.87 14.99 -3.15
CA ALA A 640 15.94 14.28 -4.43
C ALA A 640 16.39 15.23 -5.56
N VAL A 641 17.34 14.80 -6.39
CA VAL A 641 17.90 15.55 -7.54
C VAL A 641 17.61 14.75 -8.81
N CYS A 642 16.64 15.20 -9.62
CA CYS A 642 15.95 14.34 -10.60
C CYS A 642 15.66 15.00 -11.94
N ASP A 643 15.27 14.21 -12.93
CA ASP A 643 15.09 14.57 -14.35
C ASP A 643 13.71 15.17 -14.74
N HIS A 644 12.80 15.42 -13.79
CA HIS A 644 11.39 15.77 -14.08
C HIS A 644 10.78 16.88 -13.21
#